data_AF-Q59EY0-F1
#
_entry.id   AF-Q59EY0-F1
#
_cell.length_a   1.000
_cell.length_b   1.000
_cell.length_c   1.000
_cell.angle_alpha   90.00
_cell.angle_beta   90.00
_cell.angle_gamma   90.00
#
_symmetry.space_group_name_H-M   'P 1'
#
loop_
_entity.id
_entity.type
_entity.pdbx_description
1 polymer ?
#
loop_
_entity_poly.entity_id
_entity_poly.type
_entity_poly.pdbx_seq_one_letter_code
_entity_poly.pdbx_strand_id
1 'polypeptide(L)'
;CASILIISLFIFLCLVFNQGEEGTSWYIILKGSVNVVIYGKGVVCTLHEGDDFGKLALVNDAPRAASIVLREDNCHFLRVDKEDFNRILRDVEANTVRLKEHDQDVLVLEKVPAGNRASNQGNSQPQQKYTVMSGTPEKILEHFLETIRLEATLNEATDSVLNDFIMMHCVFMPNTQLCPALVAHYHAQPSQGTEQEKMDYALNNKRRVIRLVLQWAAMYGDLLQEDDVSMAFLEEFYVSVSDDARMIAALKEQLPELEKIVKQISEDAKAPQKKHKVLLQQFNTGDERAQKRQPIRGSDEVLFKVYCMDHTYTTIRVPVATSVKEVISAVADKLGSGEGLIIVKMSSGGEKVVLKPNDVSVFTTLTINGRLFACPREQFDSLTPLPEQEGPTVGTVGTFELMSSKDLAYQMTIYDWELFNCVHELELIYHTFGRHNFKKTTANLDLFLRRFNEIQFWVVTEICLCSQLSKRVQLLKKFIKIAAHCKEYKNLNSFFAIVMGLSNVAVSRLALTWEKLPSKFKKFYAEFESLMDPSRNHRAYRLTVAKLEPPLIPFMPLLIKDMTFTHEGNKTFIDNLVNFEKMRMIANTARTVRYYRSQPFNPDAAQANKNHQDVRSYVRQLNVIDNQRTLSQMSHRLEPRRP
;
A
#
# COMPACT_ATOMS: atom_id res chain seq x y z
N CYS A 1 -12.17 -14.06 29.32
CA CYS A 1 -13.46 -14.71 29.06
C CYS A 1 -13.86 -14.41 27.63
N ALA A 2 -14.05 -15.43 26.81
CA ALA A 2 -14.68 -15.26 25.50
C ALA A 2 -16.15 -14.93 25.77
N SER A 3 -16.51 -13.65 25.66
CA SER A 3 -17.90 -13.23 25.69
C SER A 3 -18.54 -13.75 24.41
N ILE A 4 -19.15 -14.92 24.50
CA ILE A 4 -20.06 -15.43 23.47
C ILE A 4 -21.18 -14.40 23.40
N LEU A 5 -21.12 -13.54 22.38
CA LEU A 5 -22.28 -12.76 21.97
C LEU A 5 -23.33 -13.81 21.59
N ILE A 6 -24.41 -13.94 22.37
CA ILE A 6 -25.51 -14.84 22.03
C ILE A 6 -26.29 -14.15 20.91
N ILE A 7 -25.75 -14.24 19.70
CA ILE A 7 -26.41 -13.79 18.48
C ILE A 7 -27.47 -14.85 18.17
N SER A 8 -28.73 -14.55 18.50
CA SER A 8 -29.86 -15.43 18.20
C SER A 8 -30.57 -14.95 16.94
N LEU A 9 -30.85 -15.90 16.04
CA LEU A 9 -31.69 -15.66 14.87
C LEU A 9 -33.16 -15.68 15.30
N PHE A 10 -33.86 -14.56 15.13
CA PHE A 10 -35.29 -14.49 15.42
C PHE A 10 -36.12 -14.41 14.13
N ILE A 11 -37.26 -15.10 14.14
CA ILE A 11 -38.33 -14.98 13.15
C ILE A 11 -39.55 -14.45 13.90
N PHE A 12 -39.98 -13.25 13.54
CA PHE A 12 -41.19 -12.64 14.10
C PHE A 12 -42.39 -12.95 13.20
N LEU A 13 -43.59 -12.98 13.78
CA LEU A 13 -44.83 -13.26 13.05
C LEU A 13 -45.45 -12.03 12.38
N CYS A 14 -45.30 -10.82 12.94
CA CYS A 14 -45.77 -9.58 12.30
C CYS A 14 -45.17 -8.30 12.91
N LEU A 15 -45.01 -8.23 14.23
CA LEU A 15 -44.53 -7.04 14.96
C LEU A 15 -43.26 -7.39 15.75
N VAL A 16 -42.28 -6.49 15.75
CA VAL A 16 -41.01 -6.64 16.49
C VAL A 16 -41.07 -5.94 17.86
N PHE A 17 -41.56 -4.69 17.91
CA PHE A 17 -41.88 -3.94 19.15
C PHE A 17 -42.78 -2.73 18.85
N ASN A 18 -43.43 -2.17 19.88
CA ASN A 18 -44.27 -0.97 19.77
C ASN A 18 -43.57 0.32 20.21
N GLN A 19 -44.02 1.44 19.64
CA GLN A 19 -43.72 2.78 20.15
C GLN A 19 -44.21 2.92 21.60
N GLY A 20 -43.37 3.48 22.46
CA GLY A 20 -43.64 3.65 23.89
C GLY A 20 -43.21 2.48 24.77
N GLU A 21 -42.83 1.33 24.20
CA GLU A 21 -42.26 0.21 24.96
C GLU A 21 -40.85 0.52 25.46
N GLU A 22 -40.38 -0.19 26.48
CA GLU A 22 -38.99 -0.07 26.94
C GLU A 22 -38.00 -0.58 25.87
N GLY A 23 -36.88 0.11 25.73
CA GLY A 23 -35.78 -0.34 24.89
C GLY A 23 -35.08 -1.57 25.46
N THR A 24 -35.39 -2.77 24.96
CA THR A 24 -34.80 -4.04 25.46
C THR A 24 -33.73 -4.66 24.57
N SER A 25 -33.73 -4.39 23.27
CA SER A 25 -32.75 -4.97 22.33
C SER A 25 -32.43 -4.06 21.14
N TRP A 26 -31.28 -4.29 20.52
CA TRP A 26 -30.84 -3.72 19.24
C TRP A 26 -30.85 -4.82 18.18
N TYR A 27 -31.26 -4.49 16.94
CA TYR A 27 -31.49 -5.46 15.87
C TYR A 27 -30.75 -5.07 14.58
N ILE A 28 -30.28 -6.07 13.84
CA ILE A 28 -29.74 -5.95 12.47
C ILE A 28 -30.52 -6.89 11.55
N ILE A 29 -30.94 -6.42 10.38
CA ILE A 29 -31.73 -7.19 9.41
C ILE A 29 -30.78 -8.03 8.54
N LEU A 30 -30.85 -9.36 8.63
CA LEU A 30 -30.10 -10.29 7.77
C LEU A 30 -30.84 -10.68 6.50
N LYS A 31 -32.17 -10.62 6.51
CA LYS A 31 -33.01 -10.94 5.37
C LYS A 31 -34.38 -10.30 5.56
N GLY A 32 -34.94 -9.76 4.48
CA GLY A 32 -36.26 -9.17 4.45
C GLY A 32 -36.28 -7.67 4.76
N SER A 33 -37.44 -7.15 5.14
CA SER A 33 -37.65 -5.72 5.35
C SER A 33 -38.71 -5.42 6.42
N VAL A 34 -38.62 -4.24 7.03
CA VAL A 34 -39.52 -3.79 8.09
C VAL A 34 -39.97 -2.34 7.87
N ASN A 35 -41.16 -2.00 8.32
CA ASN A 35 -41.69 -0.65 8.35
C ASN A 35 -41.50 -0.03 9.73
N VAL A 36 -41.02 1.21 9.75
CA VAL A 36 -40.94 2.07 10.94
C VAL A 36 -42.22 2.89 11.01
N VAL A 37 -43.04 2.63 12.04
CA VAL A 37 -44.38 3.22 12.19
C VAL A 37 -44.39 4.14 13.41
N ILE A 38 -44.85 5.39 13.22
CA ILE A 38 -45.03 6.34 14.32
C ILE A 38 -46.51 6.69 14.44
N TYR A 39 -47.05 6.63 15.66
CA TYR A 39 -48.43 7.01 15.96
C TYR A 39 -48.73 8.44 15.49
N GLY A 40 -49.83 8.60 14.76
CA GLY A 40 -50.22 9.87 14.13
C GLY A 40 -49.51 10.21 12.82
N LYS A 41 -48.47 9.44 12.42
CA LYS A 41 -47.75 9.64 11.14
C LYS A 41 -47.80 8.43 10.20
N GLY A 42 -48.17 7.24 10.70
CA GLY A 42 -48.19 6.01 9.91
C GLY A 42 -46.77 5.51 9.63
N VAL A 43 -46.56 4.85 8.48
CA VAL A 43 -45.24 4.37 8.06
C VAL A 43 -44.36 5.56 7.67
N VAL A 44 -43.27 5.76 8.38
CA VAL A 44 -42.35 6.90 8.19
C VAL A 44 -41.17 6.52 7.28
N CYS A 45 -40.67 5.29 7.40
CA CYS A 45 -39.69 4.73 6.48
C CYS A 45 -39.73 3.19 6.48
N THR A 46 -39.04 2.58 5.53
CA THR A 46 -38.85 1.13 5.42
C THR A 46 -37.36 0.83 5.45
N LEU A 47 -36.96 -0.16 6.26
CA LEU A 47 -35.59 -0.65 6.41
C LEU A 47 -35.47 -2.03 5.73
N HIS A 48 -34.31 -2.33 5.17
CA HIS A 48 -34.02 -3.53 4.37
C HIS A 48 -32.82 -4.31 4.92
N GLU A 49 -32.48 -5.43 4.28
CA GLU A 49 -31.30 -6.23 4.59
C GLU A 49 -30.02 -5.37 4.68
N GLY A 50 -29.31 -5.49 5.79
CA GLY A 50 -28.12 -4.69 6.14
C GLY A 50 -28.40 -3.52 7.09
N ASP A 51 -29.64 -3.06 7.20
CA ASP A 51 -30.01 -1.96 8.10
C ASP A 51 -30.13 -2.44 9.57
N ASP A 52 -29.96 -1.52 10.50
CA ASP A 52 -30.10 -1.76 11.94
C ASP A 52 -31.11 -0.81 12.61
N PHE A 53 -31.73 -1.23 13.72
CA PHE A 53 -32.72 -0.42 14.44
C PHE A 53 -32.80 -0.74 15.93
N GLY A 54 -33.37 0.21 16.69
CA GLY A 54 -33.62 0.04 18.13
C GLY A 54 -32.45 0.43 19.04
N LYS A 55 -31.34 0.96 18.51
CA LYS A 55 -30.18 1.40 19.31
C LYS A 55 -30.49 2.58 20.24
N LEU A 56 -31.25 3.56 19.77
CA LEU A 56 -31.47 4.84 20.47
C LEU A 56 -32.08 4.67 21.87
N ALA A 57 -33.07 3.77 21.99
CA ALA A 57 -33.75 3.49 23.24
C ALA A 57 -32.84 2.81 24.28
N LEU A 58 -31.84 2.04 23.82
CA LEU A 58 -30.85 1.43 24.73
C LEU A 58 -29.88 2.45 25.29
N VAL A 59 -29.39 3.37 24.44
CA VAL A 59 -28.38 4.37 24.80
C VAL A 59 -28.94 5.43 25.74
N ASN A 60 -30.16 5.90 25.46
CA ASN A 60 -30.78 7.00 26.20
C ASN A 60 -31.66 6.56 27.37
N ASP A 61 -31.75 5.24 27.62
CA ASP A 61 -32.68 4.64 28.58
C ASP A 61 -34.11 5.20 28.47
N ALA A 62 -34.60 5.28 27.22
CA ALA A 62 -35.84 5.95 26.88
C ALA A 62 -36.81 4.99 26.17
N PRO A 63 -38.14 5.25 26.21
CA PRO A 63 -39.11 4.46 25.46
C PRO A 63 -38.86 4.48 23.94
N ARG A 64 -39.32 3.43 23.24
CA ARG A 64 -39.23 3.33 21.78
C ARG A 64 -39.93 4.52 21.11
N ALA A 65 -39.21 5.21 20.22
CA ALA A 65 -39.76 6.34 19.47
C ALA A 65 -40.70 5.94 18.31
N ALA A 66 -40.69 4.67 17.90
CA ALA A 66 -41.48 4.13 16.80
C ALA A 66 -41.76 2.63 17.02
N SER A 67 -42.80 2.10 16.39
CA SER A 67 -43.06 0.66 16.25
C SER A 67 -42.33 0.10 15.04
N ILE A 68 -41.92 -1.17 15.10
CA ILE A 68 -41.31 -1.89 13.98
C ILE A 68 -42.19 -3.06 13.58
N VAL A 69 -42.69 -3.03 12.34
CA VAL A 69 -43.60 -4.04 11.78
C VAL A 69 -42.92 -4.71 10.60
N LEU A 70 -43.00 -6.03 10.51
CA LEU A 70 -42.54 -6.80 9.36
C LEU A 70 -43.28 -6.37 8.09
N ARG A 71 -42.52 -6.14 7.01
CA ARG A 71 -43.09 -5.83 5.70
C ARG A 71 -43.32 -7.10 4.87
N GLU A 72 -42.53 -8.14 5.12
CA GLU A 72 -42.59 -9.41 4.41
C GLU A 72 -42.34 -10.60 5.34
N ASP A 73 -42.76 -11.79 4.90
CA ASP A 73 -42.61 -13.03 5.64
C ASP A 73 -41.15 -13.51 5.64
N ASN A 74 -40.78 -14.33 6.63
CA ASN A 74 -39.45 -14.94 6.76
C ASN A 74 -38.28 -13.94 6.88
N CYS A 75 -38.52 -12.81 7.56
CA CYS A 75 -37.41 -11.94 7.93
C CYS A 75 -36.52 -12.59 8.99
N HIS A 76 -35.24 -12.28 8.93
CA HIS A 76 -34.21 -12.79 9.82
C HIS A 76 -33.47 -11.63 10.47
N PHE A 77 -33.30 -11.68 11.79
CA PHE A 77 -32.63 -10.62 12.54
C PHE A 77 -31.49 -11.18 13.39
N LEU A 78 -30.41 -10.41 13.52
CA LEU A 78 -29.51 -10.50 14.66
C LEU A 78 -30.01 -9.59 15.76
N ARG A 79 -30.01 -10.07 17.01
CA ARG A 79 -30.45 -9.32 18.19
C ARG A 79 -29.35 -9.28 19.24
N VAL A 80 -29.13 -8.09 19.82
CA VAL A 80 -28.30 -7.89 21.01
C VAL A 80 -29.17 -7.30 22.11
N ASP A 81 -29.28 -7.99 23.25
CA ASP A 81 -30.13 -7.56 24.36
C ASP A 81 -29.45 -6.46 25.20
N LYS A 82 -30.25 -5.64 25.88
CA LYS A 82 -29.81 -4.45 26.64
C LYS A 82 -28.72 -4.79 27.66
N GLU A 83 -28.86 -5.91 28.38
CA GLU A 83 -27.88 -6.35 29.36
C GLU A 83 -26.53 -6.66 28.71
N ASP A 84 -26.54 -7.38 27.59
CA ASP A 84 -25.34 -7.71 26.83
C ASP A 84 -24.74 -6.45 26.18
N PHE A 85 -25.56 -5.57 25.60
CA PHE A 85 -25.15 -4.29 25.02
C PHE A 85 -24.45 -3.40 26.07
N ASN A 86 -25.08 -3.23 27.23
CA ASN A 86 -24.52 -2.45 28.33
C ASN A 86 -23.29 -3.13 28.95
N ARG A 87 -23.27 -4.46 29.03
CA ARG A 87 -22.08 -5.21 29.47
C ARG A 87 -20.92 -5.00 28.52
N ILE A 88 -21.14 -5.08 27.21
CA ILE A 88 -20.09 -4.83 26.20
C ILE A 88 -19.54 -3.40 26.35
N LEU A 89 -20.41 -2.39 26.49
CA LEU A 89 -19.96 -1.01 26.69
C LEU A 89 -19.18 -0.83 28.00
N ARG A 90 -19.64 -1.41 29.10
CA ARG A 90 -18.93 -1.38 30.38
C ARG A 90 -17.60 -2.13 30.32
N ASP A 91 -17.56 -3.27 29.63
CA ASP A 91 -16.33 -4.06 29.47
C ASP A 91 -15.31 -3.29 28.62
N VAL A 92 -15.75 -2.58 27.58
CA VAL A 92 -14.87 -1.70 26.78
C VAL A 92 -14.32 -0.56 27.64
N GLU A 93 -15.18 0.14 28.40
CA GLU A 93 -14.73 1.25 29.27
C GLU A 93 -13.82 0.74 30.40
N ALA A 94 -14.14 -0.39 31.02
CA ALA A 94 -13.32 -1.01 32.07
C ALA A 94 -11.96 -1.52 31.55
N ASN A 95 -11.85 -1.76 30.25
CA ASN A 95 -10.61 -2.15 29.59
C ASN A 95 -9.87 -0.95 28.97
N THR A 96 -10.42 0.26 29.06
CA THR A 96 -9.82 1.48 28.52
C THR A 96 -9.15 2.28 29.63
N VAL A 97 -7.93 2.72 29.41
CA VAL A 97 -7.18 3.62 30.29
C VAL A 97 -6.96 4.94 29.55
N ARG A 98 -7.43 6.05 30.15
CA ARG A 98 -7.26 7.40 29.62
C ARG A 98 -6.31 8.18 30.51
N LEU A 99 -5.17 8.59 29.97
CA LEU A 99 -4.27 9.53 30.62
C LEU A 99 -4.70 10.94 30.27
N LYS A 100 -4.77 11.81 31.27
CA LYS A 100 -5.16 13.21 31.12
C LYS A 100 -4.06 14.15 31.56
N GLU A 101 -3.86 15.22 30.81
CA GLU A 101 -3.08 16.39 31.23
C GLU A 101 -3.94 17.64 31.04
N HIS A 102 -3.98 18.50 32.07
CA HIS A 102 -4.82 19.70 32.06
C HIS A 102 -6.30 19.41 31.70
N ASP A 103 -6.85 18.34 32.28
CA ASP A 103 -8.21 17.82 32.05
C ASP A 103 -8.54 17.40 30.60
N GLN A 104 -7.53 17.30 29.72
CA GLN A 104 -7.68 16.79 28.36
C GLN A 104 -7.09 15.39 28.24
N ASP A 105 -7.79 14.49 27.52
CA ASP A 105 -7.24 13.18 27.17
C ASP A 105 -6.00 13.37 26.30
N VAL A 106 -4.86 12.81 26.70
CA VAL A 106 -3.59 12.88 25.94
C VAL A 106 -3.11 11.52 25.45
N LEU A 107 -3.57 10.43 26.07
CA LEU A 107 -3.30 9.06 25.63
C LEU A 107 -4.46 8.15 26.04
N VAL A 108 -4.95 7.37 25.11
CA VAL A 108 -6.00 6.36 25.32
C VAL A 108 -5.42 5.00 24.97
N LEU A 109 -5.46 4.11 25.95
CA LEU A 109 -4.99 2.74 25.86
C LEU A 109 -6.17 1.79 26.02
N GLU A 110 -6.19 0.70 25.27
CA GLU A 110 -7.17 -0.38 25.46
C GLU A 110 -6.45 -1.68 25.76
N LYS A 111 -7.00 -2.46 26.68
CA LYS A 111 -6.46 -3.76 27.07
C LYS A 111 -6.67 -4.79 25.95
N VAL A 112 -5.59 -5.42 25.48
CA VAL A 112 -5.70 -6.49 24.49
C VAL A 112 -6.33 -7.72 25.16
N PRO A 113 -7.46 -8.26 24.65
CA PRO A 113 -8.00 -9.51 25.15
C PRO A 113 -6.98 -10.63 24.92
N ALA A 114 -6.67 -11.40 25.95
CA ALA A 114 -5.81 -12.58 25.81
C ALA A 114 -6.51 -13.59 24.88
N GLY A 115 -6.14 -13.61 23.60
CA GLY A 115 -6.56 -14.65 22.67
C GLY A 115 -5.97 -15.99 23.11
N ASN A 116 -6.78 -17.06 23.10
CA ASN A 116 -6.33 -18.42 23.34
C ASN A 116 -5.28 -18.84 22.29
N ARG A 117 -4.00 -18.58 22.55
CA ARG A 117 -2.92 -19.41 22.01
C ARG A 117 -2.75 -20.58 22.97
N ALA A 118 -3.31 -21.72 22.60
CA ALA A 118 -2.95 -22.99 23.21
C ALA A 118 -1.49 -23.28 22.84
N SER A 119 -0.56 -22.97 23.74
CA SER A 119 0.76 -23.54 23.74
C SER A 119 1.18 -23.81 25.18
N ASN A 120 1.20 -25.09 25.53
CA ASN A 120 1.83 -25.61 26.73
C ASN A 120 3.27 -25.10 26.80
N GLN A 121 3.57 -24.16 27.68
CA GLN A 121 4.89 -23.97 28.27
C GLN A 121 4.81 -23.00 29.45
N GLY A 122 5.21 -23.48 30.63
CA GLY A 122 5.90 -22.70 31.67
C GLY A 122 5.12 -21.55 32.35
N ASN A 123 4.84 -21.78 33.63
CA ASN A 123 4.33 -20.90 34.67
C ASN A 123 4.92 -19.45 34.68
N SER A 124 4.47 -18.60 33.75
CA SER A 124 4.66 -17.14 33.78
C SER A 124 3.31 -16.50 33.49
N GLN A 125 2.85 -15.64 34.40
CA GLN A 125 1.56 -14.96 34.24
C GLN A 125 1.52 -14.24 32.88
N PRO A 126 0.43 -14.33 32.09
CA PRO A 126 0.31 -13.56 30.87
C PRO A 126 0.26 -12.07 31.25
N GLN A 127 1.37 -11.35 31.02
CA GLN A 127 1.41 -9.90 31.19
C GLN A 127 0.32 -9.28 30.31
N GLN A 128 -0.69 -8.71 30.94
CA GLN A 128 -1.80 -8.04 30.27
C GLN A 128 -1.23 -6.83 29.52
N LYS A 129 -1.32 -6.84 28.19
CA LYS A 129 -0.72 -5.83 27.32
C LYS A 129 -1.78 -4.81 26.92
N TYR A 130 -1.52 -3.54 27.22
CA TYR A 130 -2.31 -2.43 26.70
C TYR A 130 -1.80 -2.05 25.31
N THR A 131 -2.71 -1.60 24.45
CA THR A 131 -2.41 -1.06 23.13
C THR A 131 -2.86 0.37 23.02
N VAL A 132 -2.03 1.22 22.41
CA VAL A 132 -2.39 2.60 22.09
C VAL A 132 -3.53 2.63 21.08
N MET A 133 -4.61 3.33 21.41
CA MET A 133 -5.75 3.57 20.53
C MET A 133 -5.67 4.98 19.93
N SER A 134 -5.43 5.99 20.77
CA SER A 134 -5.19 7.36 20.34
C SER A 134 -4.31 8.12 21.31
N GLY A 135 -3.69 9.22 20.87
CA GLY A 135 -2.93 10.12 21.75
C GLY A 135 -2.30 11.29 21.01
N THR A 136 -1.68 12.21 21.75
CA THR A 136 -0.85 13.26 21.14
C THR A 136 0.46 12.65 20.62
N PRO A 137 1.09 13.24 19.58
CA PRO A 137 2.37 12.77 19.06
C PRO A 137 3.43 12.55 20.16
N GLU A 138 3.54 13.49 21.08
CA GLU A 138 4.50 13.48 22.19
C GLU A 138 4.20 12.36 23.18
N LYS A 139 2.93 12.18 23.59
CA LYS A 139 2.57 11.11 24.52
C LYS A 139 2.63 9.72 23.92
N ILE A 140 2.40 9.60 22.63
CA ILE A 140 2.63 8.33 21.93
C ILE A 140 4.12 8.00 21.94
N LEU A 141 5.01 8.96 21.62
CA LEU A 141 6.46 8.77 21.68
C LEU A 141 6.92 8.40 23.10
N GLU A 142 6.49 9.14 24.12
CA GLU A 142 6.80 8.88 25.53
C GLU A 142 6.40 7.46 25.94
N HIS A 143 5.16 7.05 25.62
CA HIS A 143 4.68 5.70 25.92
C HIS A 143 5.51 4.61 25.23
N PHE A 144 5.86 4.80 23.95
CA PHE A 144 6.69 3.82 23.26
C PHE A 144 8.10 3.77 23.83
N LEU A 145 8.70 4.89 24.22
CA LEU A 145 10.02 4.91 24.88
C LEU A 145 9.99 4.16 26.22
N GLU A 146 9.01 4.45 27.08
CA GLU A 146 8.91 3.85 28.43
C GLU A 146 8.67 2.34 28.38
N THR A 147 7.97 1.86 27.36
CA THR A 147 7.63 0.44 27.19
C THR A 147 8.75 -0.38 26.53
N ILE A 148 9.84 0.24 26.07
CA ILE A 148 11.02 -0.47 25.56
C ILE A 148 11.64 -1.32 26.67
N ARG A 149 11.74 -2.62 26.40
CA ARG A 149 12.48 -3.57 27.24
C ARG A 149 13.89 -3.73 26.72
N LEU A 150 14.86 -3.53 27.60
CA LEU A 150 16.30 -3.58 27.28
C LEU A 150 16.89 -5.00 27.46
N GLU A 151 16.07 -5.98 27.85
CA GLU A 151 16.49 -7.37 28.02
C GLU A 151 16.74 -8.04 26.66
N ALA A 152 17.95 -8.57 26.46
CA ALA A 152 18.35 -9.17 25.18
C ALA A 152 17.44 -10.33 24.72
N THR A 153 16.81 -11.04 25.65
CA THR A 153 15.84 -12.12 25.37
C THR A 153 14.52 -11.61 24.77
N LEU A 154 14.22 -10.31 24.87
CA LEU A 154 12.97 -9.68 24.41
C LEU A 154 13.17 -8.72 23.23
N ASN A 155 14.32 -8.76 22.56
CA ASN A 155 14.64 -7.86 21.45
C ASN A 155 13.61 -7.93 20.31
N GLU A 156 13.27 -9.13 19.81
CA GLU A 156 12.31 -9.28 18.70
C GLU A 156 10.89 -8.80 19.08
N ALA A 157 10.47 -9.07 20.33
CA ALA A 157 9.17 -8.65 20.83
C ALA A 157 9.08 -7.12 20.98
N THR A 158 10.18 -6.48 21.37
CA THR A 158 10.28 -5.02 21.50
C THR A 158 10.31 -4.35 20.13
N ASP A 159 11.09 -4.88 19.19
CA ASP A 159 11.17 -4.35 17.82
C ASP A 159 9.82 -4.42 17.11
N SER A 160 9.04 -5.48 17.34
CA SER A 160 7.67 -5.61 16.81
C SER A 160 6.71 -4.53 17.34
N VAL A 161 6.85 -4.13 18.61
CA VAL A 161 6.01 -3.08 19.23
C VAL A 161 6.37 -1.71 18.69
N LEU A 162 7.67 -1.41 18.56
CA LEU A 162 8.14 -0.13 18.06
C LEU A 162 7.87 0.06 16.56
N ASN A 163 7.76 -1.04 15.80
CA ASN A 163 7.64 -0.98 14.34
C ASN A 163 6.44 -0.15 13.86
N ASP A 164 5.30 -0.24 14.55
CA ASP A 164 4.10 0.54 14.20
C ASP A 164 4.37 2.05 14.32
N PHE A 165 5.00 2.49 15.42
CA PHE A 165 5.38 3.89 15.62
C PHE A 165 6.43 4.34 14.59
N ILE A 166 7.51 3.58 14.45
CA ILE A 166 8.63 3.92 13.57
C ILE A 166 8.22 3.98 12.10
N MET A 167 7.28 3.15 11.67
CA MET A 167 6.79 3.19 10.29
C MET A 167 5.84 4.38 10.05
N MET A 168 5.03 4.73 11.05
CA MET A 168 3.90 5.63 10.88
C MET A 168 4.12 7.05 11.42
N HIS A 169 5.19 7.31 12.17
CA HIS A 169 5.45 8.63 12.75
C HIS A 169 5.45 9.73 11.68
N CYS A 170 5.90 9.46 10.45
CA CYS A 170 5.92 10.46 9.38
C CYS A 170 4.53 11.08 9.10
N VAL A 171 3.43 10.39 9.44
CA VAL A 171 2.05 10.86 9.25
C VAL A 171 1.63 11.89 10.31
N PHE A 172 2.17 11.82 11.53
CA PHE A 172 1.68 12.60 12.67
C PHE A 172 2.76 13.33 13.49
N MET A 173 4.02 12.94 13.34
CA MET A 173 5.22 13.49 13.98
C MET A 173 6.41 13.43 12.99
N PRO A 174 6.49 14.36 12.02
CA PRO A 174 7.58 14.39 11.05
C PRO A 174 8.96 14.55 11.73
N ASN A 175 10.05 14.24 11.03
CA ASN A 175 11.41 14.29 11.61
C ASN A 175 11.77 15.67 12.17
N THR A 176 11.20 16.74 11.62
CA THR A 176 11.33 18.11 12.15
C THR A 176 10.80 18.29 13.58
N GLN A 177 9.92 17.40 14.04
CA GLN A 177 9.41 17.36 15.42
C GLN A 177 10.00 16.18 16.21
N LEU A 178 10.10 15.00 15.58
CA LEU A 178 10.61 13.80 16.22
C LEU A 178 12.07 13.95 16.65
N CYS A 179 12.96 14.45 15.78
CA CYS A 179 14.39 14.55 16.10
C CYS A 179 14.64 15.46 17.32
N PRO A 180 14.10 16.69 17.40
CA PRO A 180 14.21 17.50 18.62
C PRO A 180 13.60 16.84 19.86
N ALA A 181 12.46 16.15 19.73
CA ALA A 181 11.85 15.44 20.85
C ALA A 181 12.74 14.31 21.37
N LEU A 182 13.42 13.56 20.49
CA LEU A 182 14.38 12.53 20.88
C LEU A 182 15.60 13.11 21.59
N VAL A 183 16.12 14.26 21.13
CA VAL A 183 17.20 14.98 21.84
C VAL A 183 16.75 15.40 23.23
N ALA A 184 15.53 15.95 23.36
CA ALA A 184 14.97 16.35 24.65
C ALA A 184 14.82 15.14 25.59
N HIS A 185 14.27 14.02 25.11
CA HIS A 185 14.16 12.79 25.89
C HIS A 185 15.53 12.22 26.27
N TYR A 186 16.56 12.30 25.40
CA TYR A 186 17.90 11.81 25.71
C TYR A 186 18.59 12.56 26.87
N HIS A 187 18.31 13.86 26.98
CA HIS A 187 18.89 14.73 28.02
C HIS A 187 17.96 14.91 29.23
N ALA A 188 16.76 14.35 29.20
CA ALA A 188 15.78 14.48 30.28
C ALA A 188 16.32 13.92 31.61
N GLN A 189 16.18 14.72 32.66
CA GLN A 189 16.57 14.35 34.03
C GLN A 189 15.32 14.09 34.89
N PRO A 190 15.31 13.01 35.69
CA PRO A 190 14.21 12.74 36.60
C PRO A 190 14.16 13.79 37.72
N SER A 191 12.97 14.33 37.98
CA SER A 191 12.74 15.36 39.00
C SER A 191 12.58 14.82 40.42
N GLN A 192 12.33 13.51 40.56
CA GLN A 192 12.03 12.82 41.82
C GLN A 192 12.97 11.62 42.04
N GLY A 193 13.17 11.24 43.30
CA GLY A 193 14.01 10.11 43.70
C GLY A 193 15.37 10.51 44.30
N THR A 194 16.08 9.52 44.83
CA THR A 194 17.46 9.67 45.32
C THR A 194 18.43 9.86 44.15
N GLU A 195 19.62 10.41 44.39
CA GLU A 195 20.62 10.62 43.33
C GLU A 195 20.97 9.32 42.58
N GLN A 196 21.04 8.19 43.29
CA GLN A 196 21.29 6.89 42.67
C GLN A 196 20.13 6.45 41.74
N GLU A 197 18.88 6.56 42.20
CA GLU A 197 17.69 6.24 41.39
C GLU A 197 17.57 7.16 40.16
N LYS A 198 17.91 8.44 40.33
CA LYS A 198 17.95 9.41 39.23
C LYS A 198 18.99 9.01 38.18
N MET A 199 20.19 8.63 38.60
CA MET A 199 21.25 8.16 37.71
C MET A 199 20.84 6.89 36.96
N ASP A 200 20.25 5.92 37.66
CA ASP A 200 19.81 4.65 37.07
C ASP A 200 18.64 4.85 36.07
N TYR A 201 17.68 5.73 36.40
CA TYR A 201 16.60 6.10 35.47
C TYR A 201 17.15 6.81 34.24
N ALA A 202 18.00 7.82 34.41
CA ALA A 202 18.57 8.58 33.30
C ALA A 202 19.39 7.68 32.36
N LEU A 203 20.16 6.74 32.91
CA LEU A 203 20.89 5.75 32.12
C LEU A 203 19.95 4.87 31.30
N ASN A 204 18.92 4.29 31.92
CA ASN A 204 17.97 3.44 31.21
C ASN A 204 17.17 4.21 30.15
N ASN A 205 16.80 5.46 30.44
CA ASN A 205 16.15 6.35 29.48
C ASN A 205 17.06 6.59 28.26
N LYS A 206 18.33 6.95 28.45
CA LYS A 206 19.31 7.08 27.36
C LYS A 206 19.40 5.81 26.50
N ARG A 207 19.48 4.63 27.13
CA ARG A 207 19.53 3.32 26.40
C ARG A 207 18.27 3.06 25.57
N ARG A 208 17.09 3.42 26.08
CA ARG A 208 15.81 3.30 25.36
C ARG A 208 15.74 4.24 24.16
N VAL A 209 16.16 5.50 24.33
CA VAL A 209 16.23 6.46 23.22
C VAL A 209 17.21 5.98 22.15
N ILE A 210 18.40 5.50 22.53
CA ILE A 210 19.36 4.92 21.57
C ILE A 210 18.73 3.73 20.83
N ARG A 211 18.03 2.82 21.53
CA ARG A 211 17.35 1.69 20.89
C ARG A 211 16.31 2.14 19.87
N LEU A 212 15.50 3.15 20.21
CA LEU A 212 14.50 3.71 19.29
C LEU A 212 15.17 4.33 18.06
N VAL A 213 16.25 5.11 18.24
CA VAL A 213 17.01 5.74 17.15
C VAL A 213 17.63 4.68 16.23
N LEU A 214 18.19 3.59 16.76
CA LEU A 214 18.73 2.50 15.96
C LEU A 214 17.65 1.85 15.08
N GLN A 215 16.47 1.59 15.65
CA GLN A 215 15.35 0.99 14.91
C GLN A 215 14.76 1.98 13.88
N TRP A 216 14.68 3.26 14.21
CA TRP A 216 14.28 4.31 13.29
C TRP A 216 15.25 4.42 12.11
N ALA A 217 16.56 4.46 12.38
CA ALA A 217 17.56 4.51 11.33
C ALA A 217 17.56 3.25 10.46
N ALA A 218 17.32 2.07 11.04
CA ALA A 218 17.17 0.82 10.29
C ALA A 218 15.91 0.80 9.40
N MET A 219 14.82 1.44 9.81
CA MET A 219 13.61 1.56 8.98
C MET A 219 13.84 2.43 7.75
N TYR A 220 14.51 3.57 7.90
CA TYR A 220 14.76 4.48 6.78
C TYR A 220 15.92 3.99 5.90
N GLY A 221 16.98 3.45 6.51
CA GLY A 221 18.19 3.03 5.83
C GLY A 221 18.75 4.14 4.93
N ASP A 222 18.89 3.82 3.65
CA ASP A 222 19.40 4.73 2.62
C ASP A 222 18.55 6.01 2.44
N LEU A 223 17.26 6.00 2.80
CA LEU A 223 16.37 7.17 2.66
C LEU A 223 16.73 8.32 3.59
N LEU A 224 17.54 8.08 4.63
CA LEU A 224 18.03 9.14 5.52
C LEU A 224 18.80 10.22 4.75
N GLN A 225 19.48 9.85 3.66
CA GLN A 225 20.24 10.77 2.81
C GLN A 225 19.35 11.78 2.07
N GLU A 226 18.03 11.57 2.03
CA GLU A 226 17.09 12.50 1.41
C GLU A 226 16.51 13.51 2.42
N ASP A 227 16.92 13.47 3.68
CA ASP A 227 16.41 14.34 4.74
C ASP A 227 17.57 14.91 5.58
N ASP A 228 17.94 16.16 5.27
CA ASP A 228 19.04 16.88 5.93
C ASP A 228 18.85 17.00 7.44
N VAL A 229 17.59 17.12 7.92
CA VAL A 229 17.28 17.21 9.36
C VAL A 229 17.62 15.89 10.05
N SER A 230 17.26 14.78 9.42
CA SER A 230 17.56 13.43 9.95
C SER A 230 19.05 13.14 9.97
N MET A 231 19.78 13.58 8.95
CA MET A 231 21.23 13.45 8.88
C MET A 231 21.94 14.28 9.94
N ALA A 232 21.60 15.56 10.06
CA ALA A 232 22.17 16.45 11.07
C ALA A 232 21.90 15.91 12.50
N PHE A 233 20.68 15.45 12.76
CA PHE A 233 20.31 14.81 14.01
C PHE A 233 21.17 13.58 14.32
N LEU A 234 21.37 12.67 13.36
CA LEU A 234 22.16 11.46 13.59
C LEU A 234 23.62 11.75 13.89
N GLU A 235 24.22 12.74 13.20
CA GLU A 235 25.59 13.16 13.44
C GLU A 235 25.75 13.77 14.85
N GLU A 236 24.87 14.68 15.24
CA GLU A 236 24.88 15.31 16.57
C GLU A 236 24.56 14.32 17.69
N PHE A 237 23.59 13.42 17.46
CA PHE A 237 23.21 12.38 18.41
C PHE A 237 24.34 11.38 18.62
N TYR A 238 25.06 10.99 17.56
CA TYR A 238 26.23 10.13 17.68
C TYR A 238 27.36 10.77 18.50
N VAL A 239 27.63 12.06 18.30
CA VAL A 239 28.61 12.79 19.13
C VAL A 239 28.18 12.79 20.60
N SER A 240 26.92 13.11 20.87
CA SER A 240 26.36 13.12 22.23
C SER A 240 26.49 11.77 22.93
N VAL A 241 26.11 10.68 22.25
CA VAL A 241 26.22 9.32 22.79
C VAL A 241 27.69 8.90 22.96
N SER A 242 28.57 9.30 22.05
CA SER A 242 30.01 9.01 22.14
C SER A 242 30.64 9.67 23.34
N ASP A 243 30.31 10.93 23.61
CA ASP A 243 30.83 11.69 24.75
C ASP A 243 30.33 11.11 26.08
N ASP A 244 29.05 10.78 26.17
CA ASP A 244 28.47 10.12 27.34
C ASP A 244 29.07 8.73 27.56
N ALA A 245 29.34 7.96 26.49
CA ALA A 245 29.95 6.64 26.59
C ALA A 245 31.41 6.65 27.09
N ARG A 246 32.11 7.81 27.03
CA ARG A 246 33.42 7.96 27.66
C ARG A 246 33.32 7.94 29.18
N MET A 247 32.24 8.52 29.73
CA MET A 247 31.99 8.60 31.17
C MET A 247 31.16 7.42 31.69
N ILE A 248 30.24 6.90 30.88
CA ILE A 248 29.26 5.87 31.25
C ILE A 248 29.55 4.59 30.47
N ALA A 249 30.21 3.63 31.12
CA ALA A 249 30.63 2.37 30.49
C ALA A 249 29.46 1.56 29.90
N ALA A 250 28.26 1.63 30.49
CA ALA A 250 27.08 0.88 30.06
C ALA A 250 26.53 1.29 28.67
N LEU A 251 26.89 2.47 28.16
CA LEU A 251 26.48 2.92 26.82
C LEU A 251 27.40 2.38 25.70
N LYS A 252 28.58 1.85 26.04
CA LYS A 252 29.56 1.35 25.07
C LYS A 252 29.06 0.15 24.25
N GLU A 253 28.06 -0.58 24.75
CA GLU A 253 27.50 -1.75 24.06
C GLU A 253 26.74 -1.37 22.78
N GLN A 254 26.00 -0.26 22.79
CA GLN A 254 25.16 0.18 21.67
C GLN A 254 25.89 1.12 20.68
N LEU A 255 27.03 1.69 21.11
CA LEU A 255 27.80 2.65 20.33
C LEU A 255 28.31 2.09 18.98
N PRO A 256 28.83 0.85 18.87
CA PRO A 256 29.31 0.31 17.59
C PRO A 256 28.22 0.18 16.53
N GLU A 257 26.99 -0.14 16.94
CA GLU A 257 25.85 -0.22 16.01
C GLU A 257 25.50 1.16 15.45
N LEU A 258 25.48 2.18 16.31
CA LEU A 258 25.22 3.56 15.91
C LEU A 258 26.35 4.10 15.02
N GLU A 259 27.60 3.83 15.37
CA GLU A 259 28.78 4.20 14.59
C GLU A 259 28.74 3.57 13.18
N LYS A 260 28.36 2.29 13.08
CA LYS A 260 28.21 1.60 11.79
C LYS A 260 27.18 2.28 10.90
N ILE A 261 26.02 2.66 11.44
CA ILE A 261 24.96 3.34 10.69
C ILE A 261 25.46 4.69 10.19
N VAL A 262 26.02 5.53 11.07
CA VAL A 262 26.49 6.87 10.70
C VAL A 262 27.62 6.80 9.66
N LYS A 263 28.58 5.87 9.83
CA LYS A 263 29.65 5.66 8.85
C LYS A 263 29.12 5.19 7.51
N GLN A 264 28.24 4.20 7.50
CA GLN A 264 27.65 3.67 6.26
C GLN A 264 26.95 4.78 5.48
N ILE A 265 26.19 5.65 6.16
CA ILE A 265 25.46 6.72 5.50
C ILE A 265 26.41 7.84 5.02
N SER A 266 27.43 8.20 5.80
CA SER A 266 28.42 9.24 5.43
C SER A 266 29.37 8.79 4.31
N GLU A 267 29.81 7.53 4.31
CA GLU A 267 30.64 6.96 3.25
C GLU A 267 29.87 6.85 1.94
N ASP A 268 28.59 6.43 1.98
CA ASP A 268 27.74 6.38 0.80
C ASP A 268 27.44 7.78 0.23
N ALA A 269 27.33 8.81 1.07
CA ALA A 269 27.20 10.20 0.63
C ALA A 269 28.47 10.75 -0.05
N LYS A 270 29.65 10.23 0.31
CA LYS A 270 30.96 10.66 -0.24
C LYS A 270 31.40 9.86 -1.47
N ALA A 271 30.83 8.68 -1.72
CA ALA A 271 31.22 7.82 -2.85
C ALA A 271 30.96 8.50 -4.22
N PRO A 272 32.00 8.75 -5.04
CA PRO A 272 31.86 9.48 -6.32
C PRO A 272 31.04 8.73 -7.38
N GLN A 273 30.85 7.41 -7.23
CA GLN A 273 30.03 6.58 -8.12
C GLN A 273 28.52 6.60 -7.78
N LYS A 274 28.13 7.15 -6.61
CA LYS A 274 26.73 7.31 -6.16
C LYS A 274 26.29 8.79 -6.11
N LYS A 275 27.09 9.74 -6.58
CA LYS A 275 26.65 11.14 -6.75
C LYS A 275 25.67 11.21 -7.91
N HIS A 276 24.40 11.48 -7.59
CA HIS A 276 23.26 11.73 -8.49
C HIS A 276 23.24 10.85 -9.74
N LYS A 277 22.59 9.68 -9.65
CA LYS A 277 22.40 8.84 -10.84
C LYS A 277 21.55 9.63 -11.84
N VAL A 278 22.14 10.01 -12.97
CA VAL A 278 21.38 10.60 -14.07
C VAL A 278 20.62 9.47 -14.75
N LEU A 279 19.32 9.42 -14.51
CA LEU A 279 18.40 8.51 -15.17
C LEU A 279 18.21 9.00 -16.61
N LEU A 280 19.14 8.60 -17.47
CA LEU A 280 19.24 9.03 -18.86
C LEU A 280 18.06 8.56 -19.70
N GLN A 281 17.40 7.45 -19.34
CA GLN A 281 16.41 6.83 -20.23
C GLN A 281 15.53 5.75 -19.62
N GLN A 282 15.36 5.66 -18.29
CA GLN A 282 14.49 4.62 -17.70
C GLN A 282 13.02 4.68 -18.15
N PHE A 283 12.62 5.78 -18.82
CA PHE A 283 11.30 6.02 -19.39
C PHE A 283 11.21 5.85 -20.92
N ASN A 284 12.31 5.51 -21.62
CA ASN A 284 12.32 5.19 -23.05
C ASN A 284 13.03 3.84 -23.33
N THR A 285 12.78 3.28 -24.51
CA THR A 285 13.11 1.92 -24.98
C THR A 285 14.60 1.72 -25.31
N GLY A 286 15.50 1.92 -24.34
CA GLY A 286 16.95 1.73 -24.50
C GLY A 286 17.54 0.51 -23.79
N ASP A 287 18.76 0.12 -24.19
CA ASP A 287 19.54 -1.06 -23.75
C ASP A 287 19.76 -1.17 -22.22
N GLU A 288 19.66 -0.08 -21.46
CA GLU A 288 19.85 -0.09 -20.00
C GLU A 288 18.80 -0.91 -19.24
N ARG A 289 17.64 -1.21 -19.85
CA ARG A 289 16.60 -2.05 -19.22
C ARG A 289 17.06 -3.50 -18.97
N ALA A 290 18.14 -3.95 -19.63
CA ALA A 290 18.69 -5.28 -19.40
C ALA A 290 19.43 -5.41 -18.06
N GLN A 291 19.89 -4.31 -17.46
CA GLN A 291 20.63 -4.33 -16.19
C GLN A 291 19.75 -4.66 -14.98
N LYS A 292 20.37 -5.14 -13.90
CA LYS A 292 19.70 -5.37 -12.62
C LYS A 292 19.18 -4.04 -12.06
N ARG A 293 17.90 -3.97 -11.66
CA ARG A 293 17.34 -2.74 -11.09
C ARG A 293 18.00 -2.41 -9.74
N GLN A 294 18.14 -1.11 -9.51
CA GLN A 294 18.55 -0.51 -8.24
C GLN A 294 17.46 0.47 -7.81
N PRO A 295 17.24 0.68 -6.51
CA PRO A 295 16.25 1.64 -6.02
C PRO A 295 16.51 3.04 -6.59
N ILE A 296 15.44 3.69 -7.05
CA ILE A 296 15.43 5.09 -7.46
C ILE A 296 15.23 5.94 -6.22
N ARG A 297 16.07 6.95 -6.06
CA ARG A 297 16.01 7.93 -4.96
C ARG A 297 15.40 9.24 -5.44
N GLY A 298 14.79 10.00 -4.54
CA GLY A 298 14.21 11.31 -4.84
C GLY A 298 15.24 12.35 -5.28
N SER A 299 16.48 12.22 -4.80
CA SER A 299 17.61 13.06 -5.16
C SER A 299 18.33 12.63 -6.44
N ASP A 300 18.00 11.47 -7.02
CA ASP A 300 18.50 11.09 -8.35
C ASP A 300 18.02 12.10 -9.38
N GLU A 301 18.85 12.41 -10.38
CA GLU A 301 18.46 13.35 -11.44
C GLU A 301 17.88 12.60 -12.63
N VAL A 302 16.85 13.16 -13.26
CA VAL A 302 16.27 12.63 -14.49
C VAL A 302 16.48 13.60 -15.64
N LEU A 303 16.84 13.05 -16.80
CA LEU A 303 16.74 13.76 -18.07
C LEU A 303 15.38 13.44 -18.68
N PHE A 304 14.44 14.38 -18.56
CA PHE A 304 13.05 14.15 -18.93
C PHE A 304 12.61 15.05 -20.09
N LYS A 305 11.94 14.48 -21.09
CA LYS A 305 11.39 15.22 -22.22
C LYS A 305 10.02 15.79 -21.87
N VAL A 306 9.87 17.10 -21.95
CA VAL A 306 8.59 17.80 -21.83
C VAL A 306 8.23 18.39 -23.19
N TYR A 307 7.08 17.97 -23.72
CA TYR A 307 6.66 18.26 -25.09
C TYR A 307 5.85 19.56 -25.17
N CYS A 308 5.98 20.26 -26.29
CA CYS A 308 5.14 21.41 -26.66
C CYS A 308 3.98 20.95 -27.56
N MET A 309 3.07 21.87 -27.87
CA MET A 309 1.90 21.58 -28.71
C MET A 309 2.25 21.13 -30.14
N ASP A 310 3.39 21.59 -30.67
CA ASP A 310 3.91 21.29 -32.00
C ASP A 310 4.74 20.00 -32.03
N HIS A 311 4.72 19.23 -30.94
CA HIS A 311 5.43 17.97 -30.72
C HIS A 311 6.96 18.12 -30.66
N THR A 312 7.49 19.35 -30.66
CA THR A 312 8.87 19.59 -30.20
C THR A 312 8.97 19.34 -28.70
N TYR A 313 10.18 19.18 -28.17
CA TYR A 313 10.36 18.96 -26.74
C TYR A 313 11.60 19.66 -26.20
N THR A 314 11.52 19.96 -24.91
CA THR A 314 12.65 20.39 -24.11
C THR A 314 13.04 19.28 -23.15
N THR A 315 14.32 18.90 -23.15
CA THR A 315 14.85 17.97 -22.14
C THR A 315 15.25 18.77 -20.91
N ILE A 316 14.60 18.55 -19.77
CA ILE A 316 14.98 19.13 -18.47
C ILE A 316 15.85 18.16 -17.68
N ARG A 317 16.73 18.70 -16.83
CA ARG A 317 17.53 17.94 -15.85
C ARG A 317 17.09 18.39 -14.47
N VAL A 318 16.37 17.52 -13.75
CA VAL A 318 15.81 17.83 -12.43
C VAL A 318 15.82 16.59 -11.54
N PRO A 319 15.80 16.72 -10.21
CA PRO A 319 15.62 15.58 -9.30
C PRO A 319 14.33 14.79 -9.55
N VAL A 320 14.29 13.51 -9.20
CA VAL A 320 13.10 12.66 -9.33
C VAL A 320 11.95 13.15 -8.43
N ALA A 321 12.25 13.70 -7.25
CA ALA A 321 11.24 14.20 -6.31
C ALA A 321 10.71 15.62 -6.65
N THR A 322 11.18 16.23 -7.74
CA THR A 322 10.82 17.59 -8.17
C THR A 322 9.30 17.80 -8.26
N SER A 323 8.86 18.98 -7.82
CA SER A 323 7.49 19.45 -7.92
C SER A 323 7.13 19.95 -9.33
N VAL A 324 5.84 19.94 -9.67
CA VAL A 324 5.36 20.50 -10.95
C VAL A 324 5.74 21.98 -11.09
N LYS A 325 5.74 22.76 -10.00
CA LYS A 325 6.20 24.15 -10.02
C LYS A 325 7.66 24.28 -10.49
N GLU A 326 8.54 23.43 -9.98
CA GLU A 326 9.95 23.41 -10.37
C GLU A 326 10.14 22.88 -11.80
N VAL A 327 9.31 21.92 -12.24
CA VAL A 327 9.27 21.48 -13.65
C VAL A 327 8.90 22.63 -14.58
N ILE A 328 7.87 23.43 -14.22
CA ILE A 328 7.48 24.62 -14.99
C ILE A 328 8.64 25.60 -15.09
N SER A 329 9.33 25.88 -13.96
CA SER A 329 10.50 26.74 -13.94
C SER A 329 11.60 26.23 -14.87
N ALA A 330 11.96 24.94 -14.79
CA ALA A 330 13.01 24.35 -15.60
C ALA A 330 12.69 24.34 -17.11
N VAL A 331 11.40 24.26 -17.48
CA VAL A 331 10.96 24.40 -18.87
C VAL A 331 11.00 25.85 -19.31
N ALA A 332 10.48 26.78 -18.50
CA ALA A 332 10.47 28.21 -18.79
C ALA A 332 11.89 28.76 -19.01
N ASP A 333 12.85 28.33 -18.18
CA ASP A 333 14.26 28.74 -18.30
C ASP A 333 14.88 28.37 -19.65
N LYS A 334 14.45 27.25 -20.24
CA LYS A 334 14.95 26.78 -21.54
C LYS A 334 14.19 27.34 -22.74
N LEU A 335 12.90 27.63 -22.58
CA LEU A 335 12.06 28.20 -23.64
C LEU A 335 12.16 29.74 -23.69
N GLY A 336 12.70 30.39 -22.65
CA GLY A 336 12.80 31.85 -22.57
C GLY A 336 11.45 32.56 -22.36
N SER A 337 10.38 31.81 -22.09
CA SER A 337 9.03 32.30 -21.82
C SER A 337 8.34 31.38 -20.82
N GLY A 338 7.90 31.94 -19.69
CA GLY A 338 7.35 31.19 -18.55
C GLY A 338 5.95 31.62 -18.12
N GLU A 339 5.36 32.65 -18.73
CA GLU A 339 4.07 33.18 -18.28
C GLU A 339 2.93 32.22 -18.67
N GLY A 340 2.21 31.74 -17.65
CA GLY A 340 0.97 30.97 -17.84
C GLY A 340 1.13 29.50 -18.25
N LEU A 341 2.34 28.94 -18.20
CA LEU A 341 2.57 27.52 -18.51
C LEU A 341 1.91 26.59 -17.48
N ILE A 342 1.22 25.57 -17.98
CA ILE A 342 0.70 24.45 -17.21
C ILE A 342 1.35 23.14 -17.67
N ILE A 343 1.49 22.20 -16.75
CA ILE A 343 1.95 20.84 -17.05
C ILE A 343 0.75 19.92 -17.18
N VAL A 344 0.72 19.15 -18.27
CA VAL A 344 -0.37 18.25 -18.61
C VAL A 344 0.19 16.86 -18.85
N LYS A 345 -0.37 15.85 -18.16
CA LYS A 345 -0.17 14.45 -18.56
C LYS A 345 -1.18 14.09 -19.65
N MET A 346 -0.71 13.44 -20.72
CA MET A 346 -1.56 12.95 -21.80
C MET A 346 -1.35 11.47 -22.03
N SER A 347 -2.45 10.70 -22.04
CA SER A 347 -2.44 9.27 -22.38
C SER A 347 -2.41 9.06 -23.90
N SER A 348 -2.14 7.82 -24.34
CA SER A 348 -2.23 7.42 -25.75
C SER A 348 -3.66 7.54 -26.31
N GLY A 349 -4.68 7.51 -25.45
CA GLY A 349 -6.08 7.76 -25.82
C GLY A 349 -6.43 9.23 -26.04
N GLY A 350 -5.50 10.16 -25.78
CA GLY A 350 -5.75 11.60 -25.82
C GLY A 350 -6.44 12.17 -24.58
N GLU A 351 -6.57 11.38 -23.51
CA GLU A 351 -7.06 11.89 -22.22
C GLU A 351 -6.00 12.78 -21.59
N LYS A 352 -6.41 13.97 -21.15
CA LYS A 352 -5.53 15.03 -20.65
C LYS A 352 -5.86 15.32 -19.20
N VAL A 353 -4.85 15.44 -18.36
CA VAL A 353 -5.02 15.85 -16.96
C VAL A 353 -3.99 16.91 -16.62
N VAL A 354 -4.47 18.07 -16.17
CA VAL A 354 -3.63 19.15 -15.66
C VAL A 354 -3.07 18.75 -14.29
N LEU A 355 -1.75 18.86 -14.12
CA LEU A 355 -1.09 18.58 -12.86
C LEU A 355 -1.07 19.83 -11.96
N LYS A 356 -1.22 19.65 -10.65
CA LYS A 356 -1.21 20.76 -9.70
C LYS A 356 0.24 21.18 -9.44
N PRO A 357 0.52 22.48 -9.20
CA PRO A 357 1.88 22.95 -8.90
C PRO A 357 2.57 22.23 -7.73
N ASN A 358 1.79 21.78 -6.74
CA ASN A 358 2.28 21.08 -5.55
C ASN A 358 2.43 19.56 -5.74
N ASP A 359 2.03 19.00 -6.88
CA ASP A 359 2.26 17.59 -7.17
C ASP A 359 3.77 17.36 -7.31
N VAL A 360 4.28 16.28 -6.72
CA VAL A 360 5.71 15.92 -6.68
C VAL A 360 5.94 14.58 -7.36
N SER A 361 7.13 14.42 -7.95
CA SER A 361 7.58 13.16 -8.55
C SER A 361 6.63 12.60 -9.63
N VAL A 362 6.20 13.48 -10.54
CA VAL A 362 5.13 13.15 -11.49
C VAL A 362 5.59 12.25 -12.64
N PHE A 363 6.90 12.12 -12.89
CA PHE A 363 7.47 11.41 -14.04
C PHE A 363 7.09 9.92 -14.09
N THR A 364 7.07 9.25 -12.93
CA THR A 364 6.76 7.81 -12.80
C THR A 364 5.26 7.52 -12.77
N THR A 365 4.43 8.54 -12.53
CA THR A 365 2.96 8.41 -12.43
C THR A 365 2.24 8.37 -13.79
N LEU A 366 2.98 8.53 -14.88
CA LEU A 366 2.44 8.46 -16.25
C LEU A 366 1.96 7.03 -16.58
N THR A 367 0.96 6.94 -17.47
CA THR A 367 0.57 5.66 -18.07
C THR A 367 1.71 5.06 -18.89
N ILE A 368 1.55 3.83 -19.40
CA ILE A 368 2.62 3.09 -20.10
C ILE A 368 3.16 3.87 -21.30
N ASN A 369 2.28 4.47 -22.10
CA ASN A 369 2.67 5.34 -23.19
C ASN A 369 2.35 6.81 -22.91
N GLY A 370 2.18 7.19 -21.64
CA GLY A 370 1.91 8.57 -21.25
C GLY A 370 3.08 9.49 -21.56
N ARG A 371 2.78 10.76 -21.82
CA ARG A 371 3.76 11.83 -22.04
C ARG A 371 3.37 13.08 -21.28
N LEU A 372 4.38 13.92 -21.02
CA LEU A 372 4.24 15.16 -20.28
C LEU A 372 4.37 16.35 -21.24
N PHE A 373 3.42 17.26 -21.18
CA PHE A 373 3.35 18.44 -22.04
C PHE A 373 3.41 19.71 -21.18
N ALA A 374 4.02 20.76 -21.74
CA ALA A 374 3.95 22.12 -21.24
C ALA A 374 3.26 22.99 -22.29
N CYS A 375 2.22 23.71 -21.88
CA CYS A 375 1.52 24.64 -22.77
C CYS A 375 0.84 25.75 -21.95
N PRO A 376 0.53 26.91 -22.56
CA PRO A 376 -0.41 27.86 -22.01
C PRO A 376 -1.80 27.25 -21.83
N ARG A 377 -2.55 27.71 -20.84
CA ARG A 377 -3.89 27.18 -20.52
C ARG A 377 -4.88 27.22 -21.68
N GLU A 378 -4.76 28.23 -22.55
CA GLU A 378 -5.60 28.42 -23.74
C GLU A 378 -5.40 27.33 -24.80
N GLN A 379 -4.24 26.67 -24.80
CA GLN A 379 -3.87 25.65 -25.80
C GLN A 379 -4.17 24.22 -25.33
N PHE A 380 -4.71 24.06 -24.13
CA PHE A 380 -4.98 22.76 -23.51
C PHE A 380 -5.85 21.85 -24.40
N ASP A 381 -6.92 22.39 -24.98
CA ASP A 381 -7.86 21.62 -25.79
C ASP A 381 -7.27 21.19 -27.14
N SER A 382 -6.26 21.91 -27.64
CA SER A 382 -5.59 21.63 -28.92
C SER A 382 -4.47 20.60 -28.83
N LEU A 383 -4.03 20.20 -27.63
CA LEU A 383 -3.01 19.16 -27.48
C LEU A 383 -3.46 17.81 -28.07
N THR A 384 -2.58 17.15 -28.81
CA THR A 384 -2.82 15.82 -29.41
C THR A 384 -1.72 14.83 -29.05
N PRO A 385 -2.03 13.52 -28.91
CA PRO A 385 -1.01 12.49 -28.67
C PRO A 385 0.10 12.47 -29.73
N LEU A 386 1.29 12.04 -29.32
CA LEU A 386 2.40 11.79 -30.24
C LEU A 386 2.23 10.44 -30.94
N PRO A 387 2.75 10.26 -32.17
CA PRO A 387 2.76 8.95 -32.85
C PRO A 387 3.44 7.84 -32.03
N GLU A 388 4.48 8.17 -31.26
CA GLU A 388 5.19 7.23 -30.38
C GLU A 388 4.31 6.67 -29.26
N GLN A 389 3.20 7.35 -28.91
CA GLN A 389 2.30 6.91 -27.85
C GLN A 389 1.32 5.82 -28.31
N GLU A 390 1.14 5.65 -29.63
CA GLU A 390 0.19 4.66 -30.19
C GLU A 390 0.66 3.21 -30.01
N GLY A 391 1.94 3.00 -29.71
CA GLY A 391 2.53 1.68 -29.51
C GLY A 391 2.85 0.95 -30.83
N PRO A 392 3.14 -0.36 -30.77
CA PRO A 392 3.57 -1.13 -31.94
C PRO A 392 2.42 -1.38 -32.93
N THR A 393 2.74 -1.37 -34.22
CA THR A 393 1.81 -1.73 -35.31
C THR A 393 1.96 -3.18 -35.78
N VAL A 394 3.04 -3.85 -35.39
CA VAL A 394 3.35 -5.25 -35.74
C VAL A 394 3.62 -6.03 -34.45
N GLY A 395 3.01 -7.20 -34.30
CA GLY A 395 3.20 -8.06 -33.12
C GLY A 395 4.57 -8.75 -33.09
N THR A 396 4.98 -9.20 -31.91
CA THR A 396 6.29 -9.84 -31.68
C THR A 396 6.20 -11.37 -31.54
N VAL A 397 5.06 -11.95 -31.92
CA VAL A 397 4.79 -13.41 -31.86
C VAL A 397 5.95 -14.26 -32.35
N GLY A 398 6.55 -13.93 -33.50
CA GLY A 398 7.65 -14.72 -34.08
C GLY A 398 8.90 -14.81 -33.20
N THR A 399 9.09 -13.87 -32.27
CA THR A 399 10.20 -13.85 -31.32
C THR A 399 9.90 -14.70 -30.09
N PHE A 400 8.84 -14.36 -29.33
CA PHE A 400 8.59 -15.01 -28.05
C PHE A 400 7.87 -16.35 -28.17
N GLU A 401 7.26 -16.68 -29.32
CA GLU A 401 6.72 -18.01 -29.61
C GLU A 401 7.79 -19.10 -29.44
N LEU A 402 9.01 -18.82 -29.88
CA LEU A 402 10.18 -19.70 -29.81
C LEU A 402 10.73 -19.87 -28.38
N MET A 403 10.40 -18.95 -27.47
CA MET A 403 10.82 -19.00 -26.07
C MET A 403 9.89 -19.92 -25.27
N SER A 404 10.43 -20.71 -24.33
CA SER A 404 9.58 -21.59 -23.53
C SER A 404 8.67 -20.78 -22.58
N SER A 405 7.46 -21.26 -22.31
CA SER A 405 6.53 -20.61 -21.36
C SER A 405 7.13 -20.53 -19.95
N LYS A 406 7.96 -21.50 -19.57
CA LYS A 406 8.65 -21.53 -18.27
C LYS A 406 9.74 -20.47 -18.20
N ASP A 407 10.57 -20.34 -19.24
CA ASP A 407 11.64 -19.32 -19.28
C ASP A 407 11.08 -17.90 -19.28
N LEU A 408 10.00 -17.65 -20.02
CA LEU A 408 9.29 -16.37 -19.99
C LEU A 408 8.79 -16.05 -18.58
N ALA A 409 8.06 -16.97 -17.94
CA ALA A 409 7.54 -16.79 -16.59
C ALA A 409 8.64 -16.61 -15.54
N TYR A 410 9.75 -17.34 -15.68
CA TYR A 410 10.92 -17.24 -14.82
C TYR A 410 11.59 -15.86 -14.94
N GLN A 411 11.89 -15.42 -16.16
CA GLN A 411 12.52 -14.11 -16.40
C GLN A 411 11.59 -12.95 -16.00
N MET A 412 10.27 -13.10 -16.19
CA MET A 412 9.28 -12.15 -15.67
C MET A 412 9.37 -12.08 -14.14
N THR A 413 9.39 -13.24 -13.48
CA THR A 413 9.43 -13.30 -12.01
C THR A 413 10.73 -12.72 -11.43
N ILE A 414 11.89 -12.97 -12.06
CA ILE A 414 13.14 -12.31 -11.65
C ILE A 414 13.03 -10.79 -11.78
N TYR A 415 12.53 -10.30 -12.91
CA TYR A 415 12.41 -8.87 -13.12
C TYR A 415 11.41 -8.21 -12.15
N ASP A 416 10.29 -8.87 -11.89
CA ASP A 416 9.28 -8.40 -10.94
C ASP A 416 9.82 -8.41 -9.51
N TRP A 417 10.65 -9.40 -9.12
CA TRP A 417 11.35 -9.40 -7.82
C TRP A 417 12.35 -8.24 -7.70
N GLU A 418 13.08 -7.91 -8.76
CA GLU A 418 13.96 -6.74 -8.76
C GLU A 418 13.17 -5.45 -8.53
N LEU A 419 12.06 -5.26 -9.25
CA LEU A 419 11.20 -4.09 -9.07
C LEU A 419 10.56 -4.05 -7.68
N PHE A 420 10.05 -5.18 -7.19
CA PHE A 420 9.40 -5.29 -5.89
C PHE A 420 10.35 -5.03 -4.72
N ASN A 421 11.60 -5.49 -4.82
CA ASN A 421 12.63 -5.24 -3.81
C ASN A 421 13.16 -3.80 -3.85
N CYS A 422 12.99 -3.07 -4.96
CA CYS A 422 13.30 -1.64 -5.01
C CYS A 422 12.27 -0.80 -4.24
N VAL A 423 11.05 -1.31 -4.02
CA VAL A 423 10.00 -0.58 -3.28
C VAL A 423 10.34 -0.52 -1.80
N HIS A 424 10.55 0.68 -1.28
CA HIS A 424 10.68 0.88 0.16
C HIS A 424 9.31 0.82 0.86
N GLU A 425 9.25 0.35 2.11
CA GLU A 425 7.97 0.23 2.84
C GLU A 425 7.29 1.58 3.04
N LEU A 426 8.08 2.62 3.27
CA LEU A 426 7.60 4.00 3.41
C LEU A 426 6.98 4.56 2.10
N GLU A 427 7.34 4.04 0.92
CA GLU A 427 6.68 4.46 -0.33
C GLU A 427 5.19 4.09 -0.33
N LEU A 428 4.81 2.97 0.30
CA LEU A 428 3.40 2.59 0.46
C LEU A 428 2.65 3.59 1.35
N ILE A 429 3.33 4.13 2.37
CA ILE A 429 2.78 5.13 3.29
C ILE A 429 2.62 6.47 2.56
N TYR A 430 3.67 6.95 1.89
CA TYR A 430 3.64 8.21 1.13
C TYR A 430 2.62 8.18 0.00
N HIS A 431 2.47 7.04 -0.68
CA HIS A 431 1.46 6.85 -1.71
C HIS A 431 0.04 6.96 -1.12
N THR A 432 -0.21 6.27 0.01
CA THR A 432 -1.53 6.19 0.63
C THR A 432 -1.98 7.52 1.24
N PHE A 433 -1.08 8.25 1.90
CA PHE A 433 -1.39 9.53 2.55
C PHE A 433 -1.14 10.75 1.65
N GLY A 434 -0.71 10.53 0.40
CA GLY A 434 -0.46 11.57 -0.58
C GLY A 434 0.98 12.10 -0.56
N ARG A 435 1.71 11.86 -1.65
CA ARG A 435 3.13 12.22 -1.84
C ARG A 435 3.46 13.69 -1.52
N HIS A 436 2.57 14.61 -1.89
CA HIS A 436 2.75 16.04 -1.69
C HIS A 436 2.88 16.44 -0.20
N ASN A 437 2.28 15.67 0.71
CA ASN A 437 2.37 15.91 2.16
C ASN A 437 3.77 15.63 2.71
N PHE A 438 4.53 14.75 2.06
CA PHE A 438 5.87 14.33 2.50
C PHE A 438 6.99 14.94 1.66
N LYS A 439 6.67 15.42 0.44
CA LYS A 439 7.66 15.82 -0.58
C LYS A 439 8.70 14.72 -0.88
N LYS A 440 8.26 13.46 -0.78
CA LYS A 440 9.08 12.26 -1.08
C LYS A 440 8.55 11.58 -2.34
N THR A 441 9.44 10.87 -3.03
CA THR A 441 9.07 10.08 -4.20
C THR A 441 8.47 8.73 -3.81
N THR A 442 7.68 8.15 -4.71
CA THR A 442 7.28 6.74 -4.68
C THR A 442 7.59 6.07 -6.03
N ALA A 443 8.69 6.50 -6.67
CA ALA A 443 9.06 6.10 -8.01
C ALA A 443 9.13 4.58 -8.18
N ASN A 444 9.67 3.85 -7.19
CA ASN A 444 9.81 2.41 -7.28
C ASN A 444 8.45 1.72 -7.23
N LEU A 445 7.58 2.17 -6.31
CA LEU A 445 6.20 1.69 -6.24
C LEU A 445 5.44 1.98 -7.53
N ASP A 446 5.52 3.20 -8.06
CA ASP A 446 4.84 3.62 -9.28
C ASP A 446 5.24 2.73 -10.48
N LEU A 447 6.54 2.49 -10.65
CA LEU A 447 7.05 1.62 -11.72
C LEU A 447 6.60 0.18 -11.56
N PHE A 448 6.53 -0.33 -10.33
CA PHE A 448 6.07 -1.68 -10.07
C PHE A 448 4.55 -1.85 -10.28
N LEU A 449 3.74 -0.85 -9.92
CA LEU A 449 2.32 -0.81 -10.24
C LEU A 449 2.09 -0.66 -11.76
N ARG A 450 2.90 0.14 -12.44
CA ARG A 450 2.87 0.28 -13.90
C ARG A 450 3.23 -1.03 -14.61
N ARG A 451 4.15 -1.83 -14.05
CA ARG A 451 4.53 -3.16 -14.57
C ARG A 451 3.33 -4.11 -14.64
N PHE A 452 2.40 -4.04 -13.69
CA PHE A 452 1.15 -4.82 -13.76
C PHE A 452 0.35 -4.51 -15.04
N ASN A 453 0.14 -3.21 -15.31
CA ASN A 453 -0.56 -2.76 -16.51
C ASN A 453 0.23 -3.08 -17.79
N GLU A 454 1.56 -2.96 -17.76
CA GLU A 454 2.42 -3.29 -18.90
C GLU A 454 2.25 -4.77 -19.32
N ILE A 455 2.26 -5.69 -18.37
CA ILE A 455 2.04 -7.12 -18.64
C ILE A 455 0.60 -7.37 -19.13
N GLN A 456 -0.40 -6.73 -18.50
CA GLN A 456 -1.79 -6.86 -18.92
C GLN A 456 -1.98 -6.43 -20.39
N PHE A 457 -1.48 -5.24 -20.75
CA PHE A 457 -1.59 -4.71 -22.10
C PHE A 457 -0.70 -5.43 -23.11
N TRP A 458 0.43 -6.02 -22.69
CA TRP A 458 1.23 -6.90 -23.55
C TRP A 458 0.41 -8.09 -24.07
N VAL A 459 -0.35 -8.76 -23.19
CA VAL A 459 -1.23 -9.86 -23.58
C VAL A 459 -2.26 -9.42 -24.63
N VAL A 460 -2.93 -8.29 -24.37
CA VAL A 460 -3.98 -7.76 -25.26
C VAL A 460 -3.38 -7.33 -26.61
N THR A 461 -2.22 -6.68 -26.58
CA THR A 461 -1.49 -6.21 -27.77
C THR A 461 -1.12 -7.36 -28.69
N GLU A 462 -0.45 -8.39 -28.17
CA GLU A 462 -0.01 -9.53 -28.99
C GLU A 462 -1.19 -10.31 -29.59
N ILE A 463 -2.29 -10.45 -28.84
CA ILE A 463 -3.50 -11.11 -29.35
C ILE A 463 -4.17 -10.28 -30.45
N CYS A 464 -4.31 -8.95 -30.25
CA CYS A 464 -4.98 -8.07 -31.20
C CYS A 464 -4.15 -7.81 -32.48
N LEU A 465 -2.83 -7.94 -32.42
CA LEU A 465 -1.94 -7.85 -33.59
C LEU A 465 -1.81 -9.21 -34.32
N CYS A 466 -2.34 -10.30 -33.77
CA CYS A 466 -2.29 -11.63 -34.39
C CYS A 466 -3.49 -11.89 -35.32
N SER A 467 -3.32 -11.57 -36.61
CA SER A 467 -4.35 -11.75 -37.64
C SER A 467 -4.76 -13.21 -37.85
N GLN A 468 -3.80 -14.13 -37.84
CA GLN A 468 -4.02 -15.55 -38.13
C GLN A 468 -4.72 -16.25 -36.95
N LEU A 469 -5.95 -16.72 -37.16
CA LEU A 469 -6.77 -17.40 -36.13
C LEU A 469 -6.05 -18.57 -35.46
N SER A 470 -5.37 -19.43 -36.23
CA SER A 470 -4.64 -20.59 -35.69
C SER A 470 -3.52 -20.18 -34.73
N LYS A 471 -2.71 -19.18 -35.11
CA LYS A 471 -1.65 -18.62 -34.25
C LYS A 471 -2.22 -17.91 -33.03
N ARG A 472 -3.36 -17.21 -33.18
CA ARG A 472 -4.02 -16.55 -32.05
C ARG A 472 -4.53 -17.54 -30.99
N VAL A 473 -5.03 -18.70 -31.40
CA VAL A 473 -5.35 -19.81 -30.47
C VAL A 473 -4.09 -20.33 -29.76
N GLN A 474 -2.96 -20.42 -30.47
CA GLN A 474 -1.68 -20.80 -29.85
C GLN A 474 -1.20 -19.75 -28.84
N LEU A 475 -1.41 -18.45 -29.11
CA LEU A 475 -1.14 -17.37 -28.15
C LEU A 475 -1.98 -17.50 -26.88
N LEU A 476 -3.30 -17.71 -26.97
CA LEU A 476 -4.14 -17.94 -25.78
C LEU A 476 -3.58 -19.08 -24.94
N LYS A 477 -3.29 -20.22 -25.57
CA LYS A 477 -2.68 -21.38 -24.92
C LYS A 477 -1.32 -21.04 -24.28
N LYS A 478 -0.50 -20.23 -24.94
CA LYS A 478 0.82 -19.83 -24.46
C LYS A 478 0.72 -18.91 -23.24
N PHE A 479 -0.14 -17.90 -23.26
CA PHE A 479 -0.37 -17.01 -22.12
C PHE A 479 -0.95 -17.75 -20.91
N ILE A 480 -1.91 -18.66 -21.10
CA ILE A 480 -2.43 -19.51 -20.01
C ILE A 480 -1.30 -20.34 -19.38
N LYS A 481 -0.38 -20.88 -20.19
CA LYS A 481 0.80 -21.59 -19.67
C LYS A 481 1.77 -20.69 -18.91
N ILE A 482 2.04 -19.48 -19.42
CA ILE A 482 2.91 -18.51 -18.74
C ILE A 482 2.29 -18.13 -17.39
N ALA A 483 0.99 -17.83 -17.35
CA ALA A 483 0.26 -17.56 -16.11
C ALA A 483 0.36 -18.73 -15.11
N ALA A 484 0.17 -19.98 -15.57
CA ALA A 484 0.33 -21.16 -14.73
C ALA A 484 1.72 -21.23 -14.06
N HIS A 485 2.80 -20.98 -14.82
CA HIS A 485 4.15 -20.94 -14.28
C HIS A 485 4.41 -19.73 -13.37
N CYS A 486 3.86 -18.55 -13.66
CA CYS A 486 3.93 -17.41 -12.73
C CYS A 486 3.30 -17.76 -11.38
N LYS A 487 2.14 -18.44 -11.38
CA LYS A 487 1.49 -18.92 -10.17
C LYS A 487 2.33 -19.97 -9.44
N GLU A 488 2.96 -20.90 -10.18
CA GLU A 488 3.89 -21.90 -9.64
C GLU A 488 5.09 -21.24 -8.93
N TYR A 489 5.64 -20.16 -9.50
CA TYR A 489 6.70 -19.35 -8.88
C TYR A 489 6.21 -18.41 -7.76
N LYS A 490 4.94 -18.51 -7.36
CA LYS A 490 4.30 -17.62 -6.36
C LYS A 490 4.36 -16.13 -6.75
N ASN A 491 4.49 -15.83 -8.05
CA ASN A 491 4.35 -14.49 -8.62
C ASN A 491 2.89 -14.25 -8.99
N LEU A 492 2.08 -13.92 -7.98
CA LEU A 492 0.64 -13.73 -8.15
C LEU A 492 0.34 -12.41 -8.87
N ASN A 493 1.22 -11.41 -8.78
CA ASN A 493 1.06 -10.14 -9.49
C ASN A 493 0.98 -10.35 -11.01
N SER A 494 1.99 -11.01 -11.58
CA SER A 494 2.06 -11.24 -13.03
C SER A 494 1.12 -12.33 -13.51
N PHE A 495 0.80 -13.31 -12.66
CA PHE A 495 -0.30 -14.24 -12.90
C PHE A 495 -1.62 -13.49 -13.14
N PHE A 496 -2.03 -12.61 -12.22
CA PHE A 496 -3.26 -11.84 -12.38
C PHE A 496 -3.20 -10.84 -13.51
N ALA A 497 -2.05 -10.20 -13.77
CA ALA A 497 -1.90 -9.31 -14.92
C ALA A 497 -2.19 -10.03 -16.24
N ILE A 498 -1.68 -11.26 -16.41
CA ILE A 498 -1.94 -12.06 -17.62
C ILE A 498 -3.41 -12.47 -17.69
N VAL A 499 -3.99 -12.96 -16.59
CA VAL A 499 -5.39 -13.38 -16.55
C VAL A 499 -6.31 -12.21 -16.87
N MET A 500 -6.09 -11.03 -16.27
CA MET A 500 -6.85 -9.81 -16.58
C MET A 500 -6.66 -9.34 -18.02
N GLY A 501 -5.48 -9.55 -18.62
CA GLY A 501 -5.25 -9.31 -20.03
C GLY A 501 -6.10 -10.21 -20.93
N LEU A 502 -6.23 -11.49 -20.57
CA LEU A 502 -7.10 -12.44 -21.26
C LEU A 502 -8.59 -12.14 -21.05
N SER A 503 -8.97 -11.61 -19.90
CA SER A 503 -10.35 -11.17 -19.59
C SER A 503 -10.72 -9.82 -20.23
N ASN A 504 -9.75 -9.07 -20.75
CA ASN A 504 -10.00 -7.77 -21.40
C ASN A 504 -11.04 -7.91 -22.51
N VAL A 505 -11.94 -6.91 -22.63
CA VAL A 505 -13.05 -6.91 -23.60
C VAL A 505 -12.60 -7.14 -25.05
N ALA A 506 -11.41 -6.65 -25.43
CA ALA A 506 -10.85 -6.87 -26.77
C ALA A 506 -10.43 -8.34 -27.01
N VAL A 507 -10.11 -9.10 -25.96
CA VAL A 507 -9.71 -10.52 -26.05
C VAL A 507 -10.89 -11.45 -25.80
N SER A 508 -11.68 -11.20 -24.76
CA SER A 508 -12.81 -12.06 -24.36
C SER A 508 -13.91 -12.12 -25.42
N ARG A 509 -14.06 -11.09 -26.26
CA ARG A 509 -15.03 -11.08 -27.38
C ARG A 509 -14.67 -11.99 -28.56
N LEU A 510 -13.43 -12.49 -28.66
CA LEU A 510 -12.94 -13.27 -29.81
C LEU A 510 -13.47 -14.72 -29.76
N ALA A 511 -14.78 -14.87 -29.91
CA ALA A 511 -15.48 -16.13 -29.73
C ALA A 511 -14.92 -17.27 -30.58
N LEU A 512 -14.54 -17.02 -31.84
CA LEU A 512 -13.99 -18.07 -32.72
C LEU A 512 -12.63 -18.55 -32.23
N THR A 513 -11.85 -17.66 -31.63
CA THR A 513 -10.56 -18.00 -31.02
C THR A 513 -10.76 -18.82 -29.74
N TRP A 514 -11.64 -18.38 -28.84
CA TRP A 514 -11.92 -19.10 -27.60
C TRP A 514 -12.57 -20.46 -27.85
N GLU A 515 -13.47 -20.58 -28.84
CA GLU A 515 -14.13 -21.83 -29.19
C GLU A 515 -13.11 -22.90 -29.60
N LYS A 516 -12.11 -22.53 -30.42
CA LYS A 516 -11.05 -23.42 -30.90
C LYS A 516 -9.96 -23.72 -29.87
N LEU A 517 -9.98 -23.09 -28.69
CA LEU A 517 -9.04 -23.41 -27.62
C LEU A 517 -9.33 -24.82 -27.06
N PRO A 518 -8.31 -25.70 -26.88
CA PRO A 518 -8.55 -27.03 -26.33
C PRO A 518 -9.18 -26.98 -24.94
N SER A 519 -10.13 -27.89 -24.67
CA SER A 519 -10.94 -27.92 -23.43
C SER A 519 -10.10 -27.91 -22.14
N LYS A 520 -8.94 -28.58 -22.14
CA LYS A 520 -7.97 -28.54 -21.03
C LYS A 520 -7.58 -27.10 -20.63
N PHE A 521 -7.32 -26.23 -21.61
CA PHE A 521 -6.91 -24.85 -21.34
C PHE A 521 -8.09 -23.94 -21.01
N LYS A 522 -9.29 -24.22 -21.55
CA LYS A 522 -10.53 -23.56 -21.10
C LYS A 522 -10.77 -23.79 -19.61
N LYS A 523 -10.60 -25.04 -19.14
CA LYS A 523 -10.73 -25.39 -17.72
C LYS A 523 -9.70 -24.65 -16.84
N PHE A 524 -8.42 -24.66 -17.24
CA PHE A 524 -7.39 -23.91 -16.51
C PHE A 524 -7.70 -22.41 -16.43
N TYR A 525 -8.14 -21.80 -17.53
CA TYR A 525 -8.47 -20.39 -17.53
C TYR A 525 -9.69 -20.08 -16.63
N ALA A 526 -10.74 -20.90 -16.67
CA ALA A 526 -11.90 -20.73 -15.77
C ALA A 526 -11.52 -20.85 -14.29
N GLU A 527 -10.63 -21.79 -13.94
CA GLU A 527 -10.06 -21.88 -12.59
C GLU A 527 -9.30 -20.61 -12.23
N PHE A 528 -8.48 -20.06 -13.15
CA PHE A 528 -7.75 -18.81 -12.90
C PHE A 528 -8.68 -17.62 -12.69
N GLU A 529 -9.73 -17.51 -13.49
CA GLU A 529 -10.73 -16.45 -13.40
C GLU A 529 -11.48 -16.49 -12.06
N SER A 530 -11.79 -17.69 -11.56
CA SER A 530 -12.43 -17.86 -10.25
C SER A 530 -11.58 -17.35 -9.06
N LEU A 531 -10.25 -17.29 -9.20
CA LEU A 531 -9.38 -16.69 -8.17
C LEU A 531 -9.50 -15.16 -8.10
N MET A 532 -10.02 -14.51 -9.13
CA MET A 532 -10.24 -13.06 -9.19
C MET A 532 -11.58 -12.61 -8.60
N ASP A 533 -12.44 -13.55 -8.19
CA ASP A 533 -13.78 -13.26 -7.68
C ASP A 533 -13.74 -12.21 -6.54
N PRO A 534 -14.35 -11.02 -6.72
CA PRO A 534 -14.35 -9.96 -5.71
C PRO A 534 -15.23 -10.28 -4.50
N SER A 535 -16.07 -11.31 -4.57
CA SER A 535 -17.02 -11.69 -3.52
C SER A 535 -16.35 -11.88 -2.16
N ARG A 536 -17.02 -11.37 -1.11
CA ARG A 536 -16.54 -11.41 0.29
C ARG A 536 -15.11 -10.87 0.44
N ASN A 537 -14.83 -9.74 -0.22
CA ASN A 537 -13.53 -9.05 -0.24
C ASN A 537 -12.39 -9.95 -0.79
N HIS A 538 -12.56 -10.43 -2.02
CA HIS A 538 -11.58 -11.27 -2.71
C HIS A 538 -11.19 -12.54 -1.91
N ARG A 539 -12.18 -13.22 -1.32
CA ARG A 539 -11.94 -14.35 -0.41
C ARG A 539 -11.12 -15.47 -1.06
N ALA A 540 -11.37 -15.78 -2.34
CA ALA A 540 -10.64 -16.83 -3.06
C ALA A 540 -9.13 -16.55 -3.14
N TYR A 541 -8.76 -15.32 -3.50
CA TYR A 541 -7.37 -14.84 -3.47
C TYR A 541 -6.79 -14.89 -2.06
N ARG A 542 -7.47 -14.31 -1.06
CA ARG A 542 -6.94 -14.22 0.31
C ARG A 542 -6.69 -15.61 0.92
N LEU A 543 -7.60 -16.56 0.71
CA LEU A 543 -7.42 -17.95 1.16
C LEU A 543 -6.28 -18.66 0.41
N THR A 544 -6.02 -18.29 -0.84
CA THR A 544 -4.87 -18.82 -1.59
C THR A 544 -3.56 -18.30 -1.01
N VAL A 545 -3.44 -16.99 -0.81
CA VAL A 545 -2.23 -16.36 -0.27
C VAL A 545 -1.94 -16.79 1.16
N ALA A 546 -2.97 -16.94 1.99
CA ALA A 546 -2.80 -17.39 3.38
C ALA A 546 -2.21 -18.82 3.50
N LYS A 547 -2.20 -19.60 2.42
CA LYS A 547 -1.59 -20.94 2.36
C LYS A 547 -0.18 -20.95 1.76
N LEU A 548 0.30 -19.81 1.26
CA LEU A 548 1.61 -19.70 0.64
C LEU A 548 2.61 -19.12 1.62
N GLU A 549 3.79 -19.72 1.68
CA GLU A 549 4.93 -19.17 2.42
C GLU A 549 5.80 -18.28 1.51
N PRO A 550 6.53 -17.30 2.07
CA PRO A 550 7.58 -16.58 1.37
C PRO A 550 8.60 -17.52 0.71
N PRO A 551 9.27 -17.13 -0.38
CA PRO A 551 9.12 -15.86 -1.12
C PRO A 551 7.85 -15.84 -1.98
N LEU A 552 7.11 -14.72 -2.02
CA LEU A 552 5.99 -14.53 -2.96
C LEU A 552 5.82 -13.06 -3.37
N ILE A 553 5.20 -12.82 -4.54
CA ILE A 553 4.81 -11.47 -4.98
C ILE A 553 3.28 -11.39 -4.96
N PRO A 554 2.68 -10.50 -4.14
CA PRO A 554 1.23 -10.43 -3.97
C PRO A 554 0.53 -9.75 -5.15
N PHE A 555 -0.80 -9.79 -5.16
CA PHE A 555 -1.60 -9.02 -6.10
C PHE A 555 -1.63 -7.55 -5.67
N MET A 556 -0.67 -6.77 -6.17
CA MET A 556 -0.41 -5.40 -5.69
C MET A 556 -1.61 -4.45 -5.81
N PRO A 557 -2.42 -4.45 -6.89
CA PRO A 557 -3.62 -3.61 -6.96
C PRO A 557 -4.58 -3.79 -5.78
N LEU A 558 -4.79 -5.03 -5.32
CA LEU A 558 -5.64 -5.28 -4.16
C LEU A 558 -4.99 -4.82 -2.84
N LEU A 559 -3.67 -4.92 -2.72
CA LEU A 559 -2.95 -4.39 -1.56
C LEU A 559 -3.06 -2.86 -1.47
N ILE A 560 -2.88 -2.15 -2.58
CA ILE A 560 -3.06 -0.69 -2.65
C ILE A 560 -4.52 -0.31 -2.37
N LYS A 561 -5.48 -1.10 -2.87
CA LYS A 561 -6.90 -0.94 -2.53
C LYS A 561 -7.11 -1.06 -1.01
N ASP A 562 -6.58 -2.10 -0.36
CA ASP A 562 -6.70 -2.28 1.09
C ASP A 562 -6.17 -1.07 1.88
N MET A 563 -5.01 -0.52 1.47
CA MET A 563 -4.44 0.67 2.11
C MET A 563 -5.29 1.92 1.87
N THR A 564 -5.79 2.12 0.64
CA THR A 564 -6.65 3.26 0.27
C THR A 564 -7.95 3.23 1.07
N PHE A 565 -8.65 2.09 1.10
CA PHE A 565 -9.89 1.94 1.86
C PHE A 565 -9.68 2.10 3.37
N THR A 566 -8.55 1.61 3.90
CA THR A 566 -8.20 1.84 5.32
C THR A 566 -7.97 3.33 5.59
N HIS A 567 -7.33 4.05 4.66
CA HIS A 567 -7.08 5.48 4.81
C HIS A 567 -8.36 6.32 4.74
N GLU A 568 -9.22 6.06 3.76
CA GLU A 568 -10.48 6.80 3.53
C GLU A 568 -11.56 6.44 4.56
N GLY A 569 -11.62 5.18 4.99
CA GLY A 569 -12.63 4.69 5.93
C GLY A 569 -12.36 5.05 7.40
N ASN A 570 -11.14 5.47 7.74
CA ASN A 570 -10.74 5.78 9.12
C ASN A 570 -10.14 7.18 9.21
N LYS A 571 -10.59 8.01 10.15
CA LYS A 571 -10.01 9.35 10.36
C LYS A 571 -8.60 9.23 10.93
N THR A 572 -7.68 10.08 10.45
CA THR A 572 -6.31 10.18 10.98
C THR A 572 -6.27 10.77 12.39
N PHE A 573 -7.21 11.68 12.69
CA PHE A 573 -7.36 12.31 14.01
C PHE A 573 -8.79 12.12 14.53
N ILE A 574 -8.91 11.81 15.81
CA ILE A 574 -10.18 11.71 16.56
C ILE A 574 -10.02 12.60 17.79
N ASP A 575 -10.89 13.59 17.96
CA ASP A 575 -10.83 14.56 19.07
C ASP A 575 -9.45 15.22 19.23
N ASN A 576 -8.83 15.58 18.09
CA ASN A 576 -7.47 16.13 17.97
C ASN A 576 -6.33 15.19 18.40
N LEU A 577 -6.63 13.94 18.78
CA LEU A 577 -5.64 12.91 19.04
C LEU A 577 -5.37 12.09 17.77
N VAL A 578 -4.13 11.65 17.60
CA VAL A 578 -3.74 10.73 16.52
C VAL A 578 -4.48 9.42 16.72
N ASN A 579 -5.20 8.96 15.70
CA ASN A 579 -5.81 7.63 15.71
C ASN A 579 -4.74 6.57 15.43
N PHE A 580 -4.17 6.00 16.49
CA PHE A 580 -3.10 5.02 16.39
C PHE A 580 -3.61 3.62 15.98
N GLU A 581 -4.89 3.33 16.17
CA GLU A 581 -5.52 2.13 15.60
C GLU A 581 -5.43 2.15 14.07
N LYS A 582 -5.77 3.28 13.43
CA LYS A 582 -5.58 3.46 11.99
C LYS A 582 -4.12 3.29 11.59
N MET A 583 -3.18 3.85 12.36
CA MET A 583 -1.74 3.71 12.08
C MET A 583 -1.32 2.23 12.07
N ARG A 584 -1.75 1.45 13.07
CA ARG A 584 -1.50 0.02 13.16
C ARG A 584 -2.11 -0.76 11.99
N MET A 585 -3.33 -0.43 11.57
CA MET A 585 -3.98 -1.08 10.41
C MET A 585 -3.15 -0.90 9.13
N ILE A 586 -2.69 0.33 8.86
CA ILE A 586 -1.85 0.60 7.68
C ILE A 586 -0.48 -0.09 7.80
N ALA A 587 0.16 -0.01 8.98
CA ALA A 587 1.45 -0.66 9.23
C ALA A 587 1.37 -2.20 9.06
N ASN A 588 0.25 -2.83 9.42
CA ASN A 588 0.03 -4.26 9.18
C ASN A 588 0.08 -4.62 7.70
N THR A 589 -0.52 -3.81 6.82
CA THR A 589 -0.47 -4.05 5.37
C THR A 589 0.94 -3.89 4.83
N ALA A 590 1.69 -2.87 5.26
CA ALA A 590 3.08 -2.70 4.87
C ALA A 590 4.00 -3.83 5.40
N ARG A 591 3.81 -4.27 6.65
CA ARG A 591 4.52 -5.44 7.20
C ARG A 591 4.20 -6.74 6.47
N THR A 592 3.00 -6.86 5.92
CA THR A 592 2.65 -8.00 5.07
C THR A 592 3.53 -8.04 3.81
N VAL A 593 3.86 -6.89 3.22
CA VAL A 593 4.85 -6.79 2.13
C VAL A 593 6.23 -7.24 2.60
N ARG A 594 6.67 -6.80 3.79
CA ARG A 594 7.93 -7.25 4.40
C ARG A 594 7.99 -8.77 4.55
N TYR A 595 6.91 -9.38 5.03
CA TYR A 595 6.81 -10.83 5.17
C TYR A 595 6.93 -11.54 3.82
N TYR A 596 6.22 -11.08 2.78
CA TYR A 596 6.28 -11.70 1.45
C TYR A 596 7.68 -11.73 0.83
N ARG A 597 8.52 -10.73 1.13
CA ARG A 597 9.91 -10.60 0.66
C ARG A 597 10.98 -11.01 1.68
N SER A 598 10.59 -11.67 2.78
CA SER A 598 11.50 -12.08 3.86
C SER A 598 12.47 -13.20 3.47
N GLN A 599 12.21 -13.90 2.37
CA GLN A 599 13.06 -14.94 1.81
C GLN A 599 13.51 -14.54 0.39
N PRO A 600 14.74 -14.89 -0.03
CA PRO A 600 15.18 -14.64 -1.40
C PRO A 600 14.48 -15.58 -2.39
N PHE A 601 14.22 -15.08 -3.60
CA PHE A 601 13.71 -15.91 -4.69
C PHE A 601 14.86 -16.67 -5.38
N ASN A 602 15.00 -17.96 -5.09
CA ASN A 602 15.97 -18.86 -5.72
C ASN A 602 15.29 -20.12 -6.27
N PRO A 603 14.64 -20.04 -7.45
CA PRO A 603 14.28 -21.24 -8.20
C PRO A 603 15.54 -21.99 -8.66
N ASP A 604 15.57 -23.32 -8.50
CA ASP A 604 16.69 -24.23 -8.77
C ASP A 604 17.74 -23.71 -9.78
N ALA A 605 18.98 -23.53 -9.31
CA ALA A 605 20.14 -23.05 -10.08
C ALA A 605 20.51 -23.92 -11.31
N ALA A 606 19.83 -25.06 -11.51
CA ALA A 606 20.06 -26.00 -12.59
C ALA A 606 19.62 -25.53 -13.99
N GLN A 607 19.06 -24.32 -14.11
CA GLN A 607 18.40 -23.87 -15.35
C GLN A 607 19.21 -22.90 -16.20
N ALA A 608 20.45 -22.54 -15.88
CA ALA A 608 21.28 -21.60 -16.65
C ALA A 608 21.60 -22.09 -18.08
N ASN A 609 20.61 -22.07 -18.97
CA ASN A 609 20.73 -22.33 -20.39
C ASN A 609 21.24 -21.07 -21.11
N LYS A 610 22.01 -21.26 -22.18
CA LYS A 610 22.63 -20.19 -22.98
C LYS A 610 21.63 -19.20 -23.62
N ASN A 611 20.33 -19.52 -23.67
CA ASN A 611 19.27 -18.69 -24.26
C ASN A 611 18.61 -17.68 -23.29
N HIS A 612 19.08 -17.55 -22.04
CA HIS A 612 18.42 -16.65 -21.07
C HIS A 612 18.53 -15.16 -21.39
N GLN A 613 19.56 -14.72 -22.11
CA GLN A 613 19.78 -13.30 -22.35
C GLN A 613 18.75 -12.70 -23.31
N ASP A 614 18.35 -13.45 -24.34
CA ASP A 614 17.34 -13.01 -25.31
C ASP A 614 15.95 -12.92 -24.65
N VAL A 615 15.60 -13.95 -23.85
CA VAL A 615 14.35 -13.97 -23.08
C VAL A 615 14.32 -12.83 -22.06
N ARG A 616 15.43 -12.61 -21.35
CA ARG A 616 15.58 -11.51 -20.39
C ARG A 616 15.38 -10.16 -21.07
N SER A 617 16.01 -9.96 -22.23
CA SER A 617 15.92 -8.70 -22.99
C SER A 617 14.48 -8.44 -23.43
N TYR A 618 13.82 -9.46 -24.02
CA TYR A 618 12.42 -9.36 -24.43
C TYR A 618 11.49 -9.00 -23.25
N VAL A 619 11.58 -9.72 -22.14
CA VAL A 619 10.70 -9.53 -20.97
C VAL A 619 10.84 -8.14 -20.32
N ARG A 620 12.04 -7.55 -20.38
CA ARG A 620 12.35 -6.25 -19.76
C ARG A 620 12.10 -5.06 -20.70
N GLN A 621 11.86 -5.30 -21.98
CA GLN A 621 11.70 -4.27 -23.02
C GLN A 621 10.38 -4.45 -23.78
N LEU A 622 9.29 -4.71 -23.04
CA LEU A 622 7.96 -4.82 -23.64
C LEU A 622 7.55 -3.48 -24.25
N ASN A 623 7.08 -3.54 -25.49
CA ASN A 623 6.39 -2.46 -26.18
C ASN A 623 4.93 -2.85 -26.34
N VAL A 624 4.02 -2.01 -25.85
CA VAL A 624 2.60 -2.37 -25.74
C VAL A 624 1.72 -1.24 -26.23
N ILE A 625 0.51 -1.58 -26.66
CA ILE A 625 -0.58 -0.63 -26.91
C ILE A 625 -1.39 -0.54 -25.62
N ASP A 626 -1.47 0.63 -25.00
CA ASP A 626 -2.31 0.90 -23.82
C ASP A 626 -3.60 1.68 -24.17
N ASN A 627 -3.80 2.02 -25.44
CA ASN A 627 -5.03 2.64 -25.95
C ASN A 627 -6.12 1.57 -26.17
N GLN A 628 -7.06 1.46 -25.22
CA GLN A 628 -8.16 0.50 -25.27
C GLN A 628 -9.07 0.67 -26.48
N ARG A 629 -9.24 1.90 -27.01
CA ARG A 629 -10.03 2.15 -28.22
C ARG A 629 -9.37 1.50 -29.43
N THR A 630 -8.06 1.70 -29.59
CA THR A 630 -7.25 1.08 -30.66
C THR A 630 -7.32 -0.45 -30.60
N LEU A 631 -7.09 -1.04 -29.42
CA LEU A 631 -7.18 -2.49 -29.21
C LEU A 631 -8.57 -3.05 -29.53
N SER A 632 -9.62 -2.34 -29.11
CA SER A 632 -11.00 -2.74 -29.40
C SER A 632 -11.28 -2.70 -30.91
N GLN A 633 -10.84 -1.68 -31.62
CA GLN A 633 -10.98 -1.59 -33.08
C GLN A 633 -10.24 -2.71 -33.81
N MET A 634 -9.01 -3.02 -33.39
CA MET A 634 -8.24 -4.15 -33.93
C MET A 634 -9.00 -5.47 -33.74
N SER A 635 -9.49 -5.73 -32.53
CA SER A 635 -10.29 -6.92 -32.22
C SER A 635 -11.55 -7.05 -33.07
N HIS A 636 -12.28 -5.95 -33.31
CA HIS A 636 -13.46 -5.96 -34.19
C HIS A 636 -13.12 -6.27 -35.65
N ARG A 637 -11.93 -5.87 -36.13
CA ARG A 637 -11.45 -6.20 -37.48
C ARG A 637 -11.03 -7.66 -37.59
N LEU A 638 -10.53 -8.26 -36.50
CA LEU A 638 -10.18 -9.69 -36.45
C LEU A 638 -11.42 -10.59 -36.48
N GLU A 639 -12.43 -10.28 -35.67
CA GLU A 639 -13.68 -11.04 -35.57
C GLU A 639 -14.89 -10.07 -35.51
N PRO A 640 -15.46 -9.70 -36.66
CA PRO A 640 -16.67 -8.88 -36.72
C PRO A 640 -17.84 -9.55 -35.99
N ARG A 641 -18.66 -8.76 -35.27
CA ARG A 641 -19.93 -9.27 -34.73
C ARG A 641 -20.82 -9.66 -35.91
N ARG A 642 -21.38 -10.87 -35.91
CA ARG A 642 -22.44 -11.23 -36.85
C ARG A 642 -23.62 -10.27 -36.61
N PRO A 643 -24.21 -9.69 -37.67
CA PRO A 643 -25.33 -8.76 -37.55
C PRO A 643 -26.54 -9.40 -36.87
#